data_AF-A0A831Z6F9-F1
#
_entry.id   AF-A0A831Z6F9-F1
#
_cell.length_a   1.000
_cell.length_b   1.000
_cell.length_c   1.000
_cell.angle_alpha   90.00
_cell.angle_beta   90.00
_cell.angle_gamma   90.00
#
_symmetry.space_group_name_H-M   'P 1'
#
loop_
_entity.id
_entity.type
_entity.pdbx_description
1 polymer ?
#
loop_
_entity_poly.entity_id
_entity_poly.type
_entity_poly.pdbx_seq_one_letter_code
_entity_poly.pdbx_strand_id
1 'polypeptide(L)'
;MATQASSEVGYRKGLTLPVIILIVVLGIAMFYVNYKMWWHRGVTLEPFFGGRIGAPIYLPFGFIWLLAVIALVTRKISVAEIVVLVGSLYFIMDSGFFSFFLEPLVYSYYAQTNENLAKLLNYVPSIWAPRNPALVEQIFTGGGTIPGAIMPSLFLAMVVMFSFLLFNLFAGLAIKEQYIEVEKLPFPAIIPATEVLKYEEEGTLLNFAKQKLFYIGFLIGFLVAFQSTINYIYPLFPTFFAWGQIYLTGWEEFWKGINPSISEWWMFVPVDMLIFYLAPLDVSLSVSIWTGFKSLIWPFIAIGLGLIQPGQDPSSGPIKPFHFSFYWVPFALGIWAIIYRYDLWIGYIKKCLGMVKEEVTPGKLPAKIIMFGLVGSFLLYLILFAALGAHIGYLILFQILWFFTLIGMARVWAETGQWAGSSAPYAAQWITVSVAHSAGIPNPWPSQTWWATKAAMRPTHHLPQATYTAWGAVSTYKLAYDTKTDERDLLIGQIIAIFLAVFVGLYLGLSMLYAEGANNIYTSTWYIKAQAAGVAGARDIPGVITPESILDSTQISHLIAAFIIVGVLWFLRSKFAWWFFTPAALFFYSGMWFLSAVPALILKWLTIKILGTKAYEEHAVPLVIGAIIGLSFGAFVFGSIAALI
;
A
#
# COMPACT_ATOMS: atom_id res chain seq x y z
N MET A 1 -48.04 -14.89 -5.97
CA MET A 1 -47.01 -15.51 -6.81
C MET A 1 -46.91 -14.73 -8.10
N ALA A 2 -45.93 -13.82 -8.17
CA ALA A 2 -45.47 -13.20 -9.41
C ALA A 2 -43.96 -13.47 -9.43
N THR A 3 -43.53 -14.23 -10.42
CA THR A 3 -42.15 -14.63 -10.65
C THR A 3 -41.33 -13.39 -11.05
N GLN A 4 -40.61 -12.81 -10.10
CA GLN A 4 -39.45 -11.98 -10.40
C GLN A 4 -38.41 -12.87 -11.08
N ALA A 5 -38.35 -12.76 -12.40
CA ALA A 5 -37.21 -13.25 -13.17
C ALA A 5 -35.99 -12.45 -12.71
N SER A 6 -35.12 -13.08 -11.93
CA SER A 6 -33.76 -12.58 -11.70
C SER A 6 -33.02 -12.68 -13.04
N SER A 7 -32.95 -11.59 -13.80
CA SER A 7 -31.97 -11.50 -14.87
C SER A 7 -30.59 -11.58 -14.20
N GLU A 8 -29.89 -12.69 -14.36
CA GLU A 8 -28.46 -12.75 -14.06
C GLU A 8 -27.78 -11.72 -14.96
N VAL A 9 -27.54 -10.52 -14.43
CA VAL A 9 -26.82 -9.47 -15.17
C VAL A 9 -25.38 -9.95 -15.28
N GLY A 10 -25.01 -10.37 -16.49
CA GLY A 10 -23.64 -10.78 -16.81
C GLY A 10 -22.64 -9.63 -16.62
N TYR A 11 -21.36 -9.96 -16.59
CA TYR A 11 -20.28 -8.96 -16.48
C TYR A 11 -20.36 -7.93 -17.61
N ARG A 12 -20.17 -6.66 -17.26
CA ARG A 12 -20.29 -5.50 -18.15
C ARG A 12 -18.92 -5.02 -18.59
N LYS A 13 -18.81 -4.70 -19.88
CA LYS A 13 -17.61 -4.09 -20.46
C LYS A 13 -17.45 -2.65 -19.98
N GLY A 14 -16.21 -2.28 -19.68
CA GLY A 14 -15.83 -0.96 -19.15
C GLY A 14 -14.65 -0.32 -19.88
N LEU A 15 -13.91 -1.06 -20.72
CA LEU A 15 -12.80 -0.49 -21.46
C LEU A 15 -13.26 0.01 -22.84
N THR A 16 -13.65 1.27 -22.89
CA THR A 16 -14.01 1.98 -24.13
C THR A 16 -12.88 2.89 -24.58
N LEU A 17 -12.90 3.35 -25.84
CA LEU A 17 -11.91 4.31 -26.34
C LEU A 17 -11.88 5.61 -25.50
N PRO A 18 -13.03 6.21 -25.11
CA PRO A 18 -13.04 7.33 -24.17
C PRO A 18 -12.33 7.02 -22.84
N VAL A 19 -12.56 5.84 -22.25
CA VAL A 19 -11.89 5.43 -21.00
C VAL A 19 -10.37 5.30 -21.19
N ILE A 20 -9.90 4.72 -22.30
CA ILE A 20 -8.47 4.65 -22.61
C ILE A 20 -7.87 6.06 -22.71
N ILE A 21 -8.54 6.97 -23.42
CA ILE A 21 -8.10 8.37 -23.54
C ILE A 21 -8.04 9.04 -22.17
N LEU A 22 -9.04 8.82 -21.32
CA LEU A 22 -9.08 9.36 -19.96
C LEU A 22 -7.97 8.79 -19.07
N ILE A 23 -7.68 7.48 -19.14
CA ILE A 23 -6.55 6.87 -18.42
C ILE A 23 -5.24 7.58 -18.81
N VAL A 24 -5.03 7.85 -20.10
CA VAL A 24 -3.82 8.53 -20.60
C VAL A 24 -3.75 9.98 -20.12
N VAL A 25 -4.79 10.77 -20.41
CA VAL A 25 -4.79 12.21 -20.13
C VAL A 25 -4.75 12.48 -18.62
N LEU A 26 -5.63 11.82 -17.86
CA LEU A 26 -5.69 12.00 -16.41
C LEU A 26 -4.46 11.40 -15.72
N GLY A 27 -3.91 10.29 -16.22
CA GLY A 27 -2.67 9.70 -15.69
C GLY A 27 -1.48 10.64 -15.81
N ILE A 28 -1.29 11.26 -16.98
CA ILE A 28 -0.19 12.23 -17.20
C ILE A 28 -0.38 13.48 -16.32
N ALA A 29 -1.59 14.03 -16.27
CA ALA A 29 -1.89 15.19 -15.45
C ALA A 29 -1.68 14.91 -13.96
N MET A 30 -2.11 13.74 -13.49
CA MET A 30 -1.93 13.29 -12.11
C MET A 30 -0.45 13.28 -11.72
N PHE A 31 0.44 12.72 -12.54
CA PHE A 31 1.86 12.66 -12.19
C PHE A 31 2.43 14.03 -11.85
N TYR A 32 2.15 15.04 -12.68
CA TYR A 32 2.63 16.40 -12.45
C TYR A 32 2.13 16.97 -11.11
N VAL A 33 0.83 16.88 -10.84
CA VAL A 33 0.22 17.44 -9.63
C VAL A 33 0.68 16.69 -8.38
N ASN A 34 0.73 15.36 -8.42
CA ASN A 34 1.16 14.54 -7.29
C ASN A 34 2.66 14.76 -7.00
N TYR A 35 3.52 14.89 -8.02
CA TYR A 35 4.92 15.29 -7.79
C TYR A 35 5.06 16.67 -7.16
N LYS A 36 4.28 17.68 -7.58
CA LYS A 36 4.28 18.99 -6.90
C LYS A 36 3.86 18.85 -5.43
N MET A 37 2.84 18.07 -5.12
CA MET A 37 2.41 17.89 -3.72
C MET A 37 3.47 17.16 -2.87
N TRP A 38 3.99 16.06 -3.38
CA TRP A 38 4.93 15.23 -2.64
C TRP A 38 6.32 15.82 -2.57
N TRP A 39 6.88 16.17 -3.72
CA TRP A 39 8.29 16.54 -3.85
C TRP A 39 8.53 18.02 -3.58
N HIS A 40 7.59 18.89 -3.93
CA HIS A 40 7.71 20.33 -3.64
C HIS A 40 7.09 20.68 -2.28
N ARG A 41 5.81 20.37 -2.04
CA ARG A 41 5.15 20.70 -0.77
C ARG A 41 5.54 19.79 0.40
N GLY A 42 6.08 18.59 0.13
CA GLY A 42 6.47 17.64 1.18
C GLY A 42 5.28 17.02 1.92
N VAL A 43 4.09 17.05 1.31
CA VAL A 43 2.87 16.52 1.89
C VAL A 43 2.49 15.25 1.14
N THR A 44 2.33 14.13 1.85
CA THR A 44 1.94 12.86 1.24
C THR A 44 0.42 12.81 1.10
N LEU A 45 -0.09 13.49 0.08
CA LEU A 45 -1.47 13.49 -0.37
C LEU A 45 -1.45 13.22 -1.89
N GLU A 46 -2.44 12.50 -2.41
CA GLU A 46 -2.66 12.38 -3.86
C GLU A 46 -3.79 13.32 -4.30
N PRO A 47 -3.52 14.64 -4.40
CA PRO A 47 -4.55 15.65 -4.52
C PRO A 47 -5.32 15.56 -5.83
N PHE A 48 -4.73 15.03 -6.91
CA PHE A 48 -5.41 15.00 -8.20
C PHE A 48 -6.66 14.13 -8.21
N PHE A 49 -6.76 13.15 -7.29
CA PHE A 49 -7.95 12.31 -7.12
C PHE A 49 -8.49 12.26 -5.69
N GLY A 50 -7.87 12.98 -4.75
CA GLY A 50 -8.22 12.89 -3.33
C GLY A 50 -7.89 11.51 -2.75
N GLY A 51 -6.80 10.91 -3.21
CA GLY A 51 -6.24 9.67 -2.68
C GLY A 51 -5.29 9.94 -1.52
N ARG A 52 -5.00 8.91 -0.70
CA ARG A 52 -4.16 9.01 0.51
C ARG A 52 -4.67 10.04 1.53
N ILE A 53 -5.92 9.84 1.95
CA ILE A 53 -6.62 10.67 2.96
C ILE A 53 -6.52 10.15 4.39
N GLY A 54 -5.81 9.04 4.59
CA GLY A 54 -5.60 8.44 5.89
C GLY A 54 -4.19 7.89 5.99
N ALA A 55 -4.01 6.93 6.89
CA ALA A 55 -2.74 6.28 7.00
C ALA A 55 -2.46 5.45 5.72
N PRO A 56 -3.35 4.56 5.26
CA PRO A 56 -3.18 3.95 3.94
C PRO A 56 -3.64 4.85 2.79
N ILE A 57 -3.33 4.40 1.58
CA ILE A 57 -3.82 4.99 0.34
C ILE A 57 -5.15 4.31 -0.01
N TYR A 58 -6.25 5.00 0.27
CA TYR A 58 -7.59 4.53 -0.10
C TYR A 58 -7.90 4.78 -1.57
N LEU A 59 -8.91 4.06 -2.08
CA LEU A 59 -9.54 4.40 -3.36
C LEU A 59 -9.93 5.90 -3.37
N PRO A 60 -9.87 6.57 -4.53
CA PRO A 60 -10.18 7.99 -4.62
C PRO A 60 -11.69 8.22 -4.56
N PHE A 61 -12.28 8.05 -3.38
CA PHE A 61 -13.73 7.98 -3.18
C PHE A 61 -14.46 9.25 -3.64
N GLY A 62 -13.86 10.43 -3.42
CA GLY A 62 -14.39 11.71 -3.88
C GLY A 62 -14.41 11.82 -5.40
N PHE A 63 -13.37 11.29 -6.07
CA PHE A 63 -13.32 11.24 -7.52
C PHE A 63 -14.32 10.23 -8.10
N ILE A 64 -14.51 9.07 -7.45
CA ILE A 64 -15.55 8.10 -7.81
C ILE A 64 -16.94 8.77 -7.72
N TRP A 65 -17.21 9.50 -6.64
CA TRP A 65 -18.45 10.26 -6.49
C TRP A 65 -18.64 11.30 -7.58
N LEU A 66 -17.60 12.08 -7.91
CA LEU A 66 -17.66 13.06 -8.98
C LEU A 66 -18.00 12.39 -10.34
N LEU A 67 -17.34 11.29 -10.67
CA LEU A 67 -17.61 10.53 -11.88
C LEU A 67 -19.02 9.93 -11.88
N ALA A 68 -19.50 9.45 -10.73
CA ALA A 68 -20.86 8.93 -10.58
C ALA A 68 -21.92 10.03 -10.76
N VAL A 69 -21.68 11.25 -10.28
CA VAL A 69 -22.54 12.41 -10.55
C VAL A 69 -22.54 12.75 -12.05
N ILE A 70 -21.37 12.75 -12.70
CA ILE A 70 -21.27 12.98 -14.15
C ILE A 70 -22.01 11.88 -14.92
N ALA A 71 -21.88 10.61 -14.52
CA ALA A 71 -22.62 9.48 -15.10
C ALA A 71 -24.13 9.69 -14.99
N LEU A 72 -24.62 10.05 -13.80
CA LEU A 72 -26.03 10.25 -13.56
C LEU A 72 -26.63 11.38 -14.40
N VAL A 73 -25.89 12.50 -14.52
CA VAL A 73 -26.35 13.71 -15.23
C VAL A 73 -26.24 13.54 -16.74
N THR A 74 -25.14 12.97 -17.23
CA THR A 74 -24.87 12.92 -18.67
C THR A 74 -25.36 11.65 -19.34
N ARG A 75 -25.44 10.54 -18.58
CA ARG A 75 -25.69 9.17 -19.08
C ARG A 75 -24.70 8.71 -20.16
N LYS A 76 -23.50 9.33 -20.21
CA LYS A 76 -22.46 9.06 -21.22
C LYS A 76 -21.37 8.11 -20.75
N ILE A 77 -21.26 7.88 -19.44
CA ILE A 77 -20.30 6.97 -18.85
C ILE A 77 -21.04 6.00 -17.93
N SER A 78 -20.70 4.72 -18.01
CA SER A 78 -21.28 3.65 -17.21
C SER A 78 -20.46 3.38 -15.94
N VAL A 79 -21.07 2.71 -14.95
CA VAL A 79 -20.36 2.23 -13.76
C VAL A 79 -19.15 1.36 -14.11
N ALA A 80 -19.27 0.48 -15.11
CA ALA A 80 -18.17 -0.37 -15.55
C ALA A 80 -16.99 0.46 -16.09
N GLU A 81 -17.27 1.53 -16.85
CA GLU A 81 -16.26 2.47 -17.33
C GLU A 81 -15.60 3.25 -16.19
N ILE A 82 -16.36 3.66 -15.17
CA ILE A 82 -15.80 4.31 -13.97
C ILE A 82 -14.85 3.35 -13.24
N VAL A 83 -15.25 2.09 -13.06
CA VAL A 83 -14.45 1.08 -12.35
C VAL A 83 -13.15 0.78 -13.09
N VAL A 84 -13.19 0.64 -14.43
CA VAL A 84 -11.97 0.46 -15.23
C VAL A 84 -11.07 1.68 -15.15
N LEU A 85 -11.62 2.89 -15.31
CA LEU A 85 -10.86 4.14 -15.24
C LEU A 85 -10.17 4.31 -13.88
N VAL A 86 -10.95 4.24 -12.80
CA VAL A 86 -10.48 4.46 -11.44
C VAL A 86 -9.56 3.32 -11.00
N GLY A 87 -9.90 2.06 -11.30
CA GLY A 87 -9.04 0.93 -10.95
C GLY A 87 -7.68 0.97 -11.65
N SER A 88 -7.63 1.50 -12.87
CA SER A 88 -6.38 1.70 -13.61
C SER A 88 -5.53 2.82 -13.00
N LEU A 89 -6.12 4.00 -12.77
CA LEU A 89 -5.42 5.16 -12.23
C LEU A 89 -5.02 4.97 -10.77
N TYR A 90 -5.87 4.36 -9.95
CA TYR A 90 -5.58 4.06 -8.55
C TYR A 90 -4.31 3.22 -8.40
N PHE A 91 -4.12 2.22 -9.26
CA PHE A 91 -2.96 1.35 -9.20
C PHE A 91 -1.65 2.13 -9.32
N ILE A 92 -1.62 3.22 -10.10
CA ILE A 92 -0.41 4.03 -10.35
C ILE A 92 -0.40 5.38 -9.62
N MET A 93 -1.36 5.62 -8.72
CA MET A 93 -1.62 6.93 -8.15
C MET A 93 -0.51 7.44 -7.23
N ASP A 94 0.21 6.53 -6.59
CA ASP A 94 1.23 6.80 -5.57
C ASP A 94 2.59 7.18 -6.19
N SER A 95 2.58 8.20 -7.06
CA SER A 95 3.74 8.54 -7.90
C SER A 95 4.88 9.16 -7.10
N GLY A 96 4.64 9.71 -5.90
CA GLY A 96 5.70 10.23 -5.04
C GLY A 96 6.83 9.23 -4.76
N PHE A 97 6.48 7.93 -4.67
CA PHE A 97 7.43 6.83 -4.50
C PHE A 97 8.23 6.47 -5.75
N PHE A 98 7.95 7.06 -6.91
CA PHE A 98 8.74 6.78 -8.12
C PHE A 98 10.19 7.27 -7.95
N SER A 99 10.45 8.19 -7.02
CA SER A 99 11.79 8.60 -6.59
C SER A 99 12.69 7.44 -6.14
N PHE A 100 12.13 6.31 -5.68
CA PHE A 100 12.89 5.11 -5.29
C PHE A 100 13.63 4.45 -6.45
N PHE A 101 13.00 4.48 -7.63
CA PHE A 101 13.59 3.94 -8.86
C PHE A 101 14.60 4.92 -9.48
N LEU A 102 14.53 6.21 -9.13
CA LEU A 102 15.44 7.25 -9.60
C LEU A 102 16.69 7.41 -8.74
N GLU A 103 16.64 7.05 -7.45
CA GLU A 103 17.78 7.23 -6.51
C GLU A 103 19.12 6.62 -7.02
N PRO A 104 19.19 5.45 -7.68
CA PRO A 104 20.44 4.95 -8.26
C PRO A 104 21.18 5.95 -9.16
N LEU A 105 20.43 6.84 -9.84
CA LEU A 105 21.01 7.83 -10.72
C LEU A 105 21.91 8.81 -9.94
N VAL A 106 21.57 9.14 -8.70
CA VAL A 106 22.29 10.16 -7.91
C VAL A 106 23.42 9.59 -7.04
N TYR A 107 23.78 8.32 -7.18
CA TYR A 107 24.84 7.71 -6.36
C TYR A 107 26.20 8.41 -6.52
N SER A 108 26.58 8.79 -7.74
CA SER A 108 27.86 9.48 -7.97
C SER A 108 27.92 10.86 -7.32
N TYR A 109 26.79 11.57 -7.23
CA TYR A 109 26.71 12.84 -6.52
C TYR A 109 27.00 12.65 -5.02
N TYR A 110 26.30 11.70 -4.38
CA TYR A 110 26.48 11.45 -2.96
C TYR A 110 27.80 10.75 -2.59
N ALA A 111 28.39 10.01 -3.51
CA ALA A 111 29.71 9.39 -3.31
C ALA A 111 30.82 10.42 -3.09
N GLN A 112 30.64 11.69 -3.47
CA GLN A 112 31.62 12.75 -3.19
C GLN A 112 31.78 13.02 -1.69
N THR A 113 30.74 12.78 -0.89
CA THR A 113 30.72 13.05 0.55
C THR A 113 30.49 11.81 1.40
N ASN A 114 30.15 10.67 0.80
CA ASN A 114 29.89 9.41 1.49
C ASN A 114 30.87 8.31 1.04
N GLU A 115 31.84 8.00 1.90
CA GLU A 115 32.90 7.02 1.63
C GLU A 115 32.35 5.61 1.34
N ASN A 116 31.32 5.18 2.07
CA ASN A 116 30.73 3.86 1.86
C ASN A 116 30.01 3.77 0.51
N LEU A 117 29.38 4.85 0.06
CA LEU A 117 28.77 4.91 -1.26
C LEU A 117 29.83 4.95 -2.37
N ALA A 118 30.93 5.68 -2.16
CA ALA A 118 32.07 5.67 -3.07
C ALA A 118 32.68 4.25 -3.21
N LYS A 119 32.82 3.51 -2.10
CA LYS A 119 33.24 2.11 -2.10
C LYS A 119 32.24 1.21 -2.80
N LEU A 120 30.94 1.39 -2.53
CA LEU A 120 29.86 0.63 -3.15
C LEU A 120 29.92 0.73 -4.68
N LEU A 121 30.16 1.94 -5.20
CA LEU A 121 30.24 2.18 -6.64
C LEU A 121 31.26 1.26 -7.33
N ASN A 122 32.32 0.77 -6.68
CA ASN A 122 33.26 -0.18 -7.31
C ASN A 122 32.59 -1.50 -7.74
N TYR A 123 31.43 -1.84 -7.19
CA TYR A 123 30.69 -3.06 -7.47
C TYR A 123 29.40 -2.84 -8.27
N VAL A 124 29.04 -1.57 -8.54
CA VAL A 124 27.81 -1.18 -9.22
C VAL A 124 28.09 -0.92 -10.71
N PRO A 125 27.46 -1.62 -11.67
CA PRO A 125 27.60 -1.31 -13.09
C PRO A 125 27.22 0.13 -13.42
N SER A 126 27.93 0.76 -14.35
CA SER A 126 27.66 2.14 -14.78
C SER A 126 26.27 2.33 -15.40
N ILE A 127 25.69 1.26 -15.96
CA ILE A 127 24.31 1.27 -16.44
C ILE A 127 23.30 1.39 -15.30
N TRP A 128 23.60 0.96 -14.07
CA TRP A 128 22.71 1.15 -12.93
C TRP A 128 22.86 2.54 -12.29
N ALA A 129 24.11 2.97 -12.10
CA ALA A 129 24.45 4.24 -11.51
C ALA A 129 25.52 4.97 -12.36
N PRO A 130 25.19 6.11 -12.99
CA PRO A 130 26.15 6.92 -13.73
C PRO A 130 27.33 7.33 -12.83
N ARG A 131 28.56 7.26 -13.38
CA ARG A 131 29.79 7.50 -12.60
C ARG A 131 30.19 8.97 -12.51
N ASN A 132 29.83 9.77 -13.51
CA ASN A 132 30.17 11.18 -13.54
C ASN A 132 29.11 11.98 -12.76
N PRO A 133 29.45 12.57 -11.60
CA PRO A 133 28.50 13.35 -10.82
C PRO A 133 28.01 14.61 -11.55
N ALA A 134 28.79 15.17 -12.48
CA ALA A 134 28.38 16.34 -13.25
C ALA A 134 27.16 16.06 -14.14
N LEU A 135 26.88 14.79 -14.47
CA LEU A 135 25.69 14.42 -15.22
C LEU A 135 24.42 14.58 -14.39
N VAL A 136 24.51 14.48 -13.06
CA VAL A 136 23.36 14.40 -12.15
C VAL A 136 23.25 15.58 -11.20
N GLU A 137 24.23 16.47 -11.20
CA GLU A 137 24.23 17.70 -10.39
C GLU A 137 23.01 18.58 -10.66
N GLN A 138 22.58 18.67 -11.93
CA GLN A 138 21.38 19.44 -12.32
C GLN A 138 20.07 18.87 -11.78
N ILE A 139 20.02 17.62 -11.32
CA ILE A 139 18.86 17.10 -10.56
C ILE A 139 18.67 17.91 -9.28
N PHE A 140 19.76 18.40 -8.69
CA PHE A 140 19.75 19.18 -7.46
C PHE A 140 19.68 20.67 -7.74
N THR A 141 20.49 21.18 -8.66
CA THR A 141 20.61 22.63 -8.90
C THR A 141 19.57 23.18 -9.87
N GLY A 142 18.93 22.33 -10.68
CA GLY A 142 17.97 22.74 -11.70
C GLY A 142 18.62 23.42 -12.92
N GLY A 143 17.78 23.99 -13.78
CA GLY A 143 18.21 24.78 -14.95
C GLY A 143 18.71 23.95 -16.13
N GLY A 144 18.41 22.65 -16.17
CA GLY A 144 18.89 21.73 -17.21
C GLY A 144 17.82 20.83 -17.81
N THR A 145 18.27 19.96 -18.70
CA THR A 145 17.48 18.87 -19.29
C THR A 145 18.20 17.56 -19.05
N ILE A 146 17.48 16.43 -19.03
CA ILE A 146 18.07 15.10 -18.83
C ILE A 146 19.19 14.86 -19.85
N PRO A 147 20.45 14.68 -19.41
CA PRO A 147 21.56 14.39 -20.32
C PRO A 147 21.38 13.04 -21.03
N GLY A 148 21.68 12.99 -22.33
CA GLY A 148 21.57 11.76 -23.12
C GLY A 148 22.39 10.58 -22.55
N ALA A 149 23.51 10.87 -21.87
CA ALA A 149 24.36 9.87 -21.24
C ALA A 149 23.70 9.10 -20.07
N ILE A 150 22.62 9.63 -19.49
CA ILE A 150 21.85 8.98 -18.40
C ILE A 150 20.76 8.07 -18.94
N MET A 151 20.37 8.21 -20.22
CA MET A 151 19.25 7.47 -20.80
C MET A 151 19.35 5.94 -20.64
N PRO A 152 20.52 5.28 -20.77
CA PRO A 152 20.62 3.85 -20.49
C PRO A 152 20.25 3.48 -19.05
N SER A 153 20.66 4.27 -18.07
CA SER A 153 20.33 4.06 -16.66
C SER A 153 18.88 4.34 -16.33
N LEU A 154 18.33 5.42 -16.90
CA LEU A 154 16.90 5.71 -16.78
C LEU A 154 16.05 4.60 -17.39
N PHE A 155 16.42 4.10 -18.58
CA PHE A 155 15.70 3.01 -19.24
C PHE A 155 15.78 1.71 -18.41
N LEU A 156 16.93 1.39 -17.83
CA LEU A 156 17.04 0.24 -16.93
C LEU A 156 16.13 0.40 -15.70
N ALA A 157 16.11 1.57 -15.06
CA ALA A 157 15.21 1.86 -13.94
C ALA A 157 13.73 1.71 -14.33
N MET A 158 13.35 2.17 -15.53
CA MET A 158 12.01 1.99 -16.09
C MET A 158 11.65 0.51 -16.24
N VAL A 159 12.54 -0.31 -16.83
CA VAL A 159 12.29 -1.75 -17.03
C VAL A 159 12.23 -2.51 -15.69
N VAL A 160 13.05 -2.13 -14.70
CA VAL A 160 12.97 -2.66 -13.32
C VAL A 160 11.63 -2.31 -12.69
N MET A 161 11.18 -1.06 -12.78
CA MET A 161 9.87 -0.64 -12.27
C MET A 161 8.74 -1.40 -12.97
N PHE A 162 8.78 -1.51 -14.30
CA PHE A 162 7.79 -2.24 -15.09
C PHE A 162 7.63 -3.69 -14.66
N SER A 163 8.76 -4.42 -14.55
CA SER A 163 8.74 -5.80 -14.09
C SER A 163 8.23 -5.95 -12.66
N PHE A 164 8.60 -5.02 -11.77
CA PHE A 164 8.11 -4.98 -10.38
C PHE A 164 6.59 -4.72 -10.31
N LEU A 165 6.06 -3.77 -11.08
CA LEU A 165 4.63 -3.46 -11.09
C LEU A 165 3.80 -4.61 -11.67
N LEU A 166 4.29 -5.25 -12.75
CA LEU A 166 3.63 -6.43 -13.31
C LEU A 166 3.59 -7.59 -12.32
N PHE A 167 4.70 -7.85 -11.62
CA PHE A 167 4.75 -8.89 -10.59
C PHE A 167 3.70 -8.66 -9.51
N ASN A 168 3.58 -7.43 -9.01
CA ASN A 168 2.59 -7.08 -8.00
C ASN A 168 1.14 -7.17 -8.50
N LEU A 169 0.87 -6.73 -9.73
CA LEU A 169 -0.45 -6.83 -10.36
C LEU A 169 -0.88 -8.31 -10.47
N PHE A 170 -0.02 -9.16 -11.03
CA PHE A 170 -0.33 -10.58 -11.19
C PHE A 170 -0.34 -11.36 -9.87
N ALA A 171 0.46 -10.93 -8.88
CA ALA A 171 0.35 -11.47 -7.52
C ALA A 171 -1.03 -11.18 -6.92
N GLY A 172 -1.52 -9.95 -7.04
CA GLY A 172 -2.87 -9.59 -6.61
C GLY A 172 -3.96 -10.37 -7.33
N LEU A 173 -3.83 -10.56 -8.65
CA LEU A 173 -4.74 -11.40 -9.43
C LEU A 173 -4.78 -12.86 -8.96
N ALA A 174 -3.64 -13.45 -8.61
CA ALA A 174 -3.57 -14.80 -8.07
C ALA A 174 -4.22 -14.94 -6.68
N ILE A 175 -4.16 -13.88 -5.88
CA ILE A 175 -4.77 -13.83 -4.54
C ILE A 175 -6.30 -13.64 -4.61
N LYS A 176 -6.79 -12.94 -5.64
CA LYS A 176 -8.16 -12.41 -5.68
C LYS A 176 -9.24 -13.48 -5.50
N GLU A 177 -9.11 -14.65 -6.14
CA GLU A 177 -10.14 -15.71 -6.07
C GLU A 177 -10.30 -16.19 -4.64
N GLN A 178 -9.19 -16.43 -3.95
CA GLN A 178 -9.20 -16.86 -2.56
C GLN A 178 -9.97 -15.86 -1.69
N TYR A 179 -9.61 -14.57 -1.77
CA TYR A 179 -10.11 -13.58 -0.82
C TYR A 179 -11.48 -13.02 -1.17
N ILE A 180 -11.80 -12.88 -2.45
CA ILE A 180 -13.04 -12.25 -2.91
C ILE A 180 -14.13 -13.30 -3.14
N GLU A 181 -13.80 -14.39 -3.83
CA GLU A 181 -14.81 -15.33 -4.32
C GLU A 181 -15.05 -16.47 -3.33
N VAL A 182 -13.97 -17.04 -2.79
CA VAL A 182 -14.08 -18.23 -1.96
C VAL A 182 -14.25 -17.91 -0.48
N GLU A 183 -13.38 -17.06 0.09
CA GLU A 183 -13.45 -16.68 1.51
C GLU A 183 -14.37 -15.48 1.76
N LYS A 184 -14.66 -14.68 0.72
CA LYS A 184 -15.57 -13.53 0.77
C LYS A 184 -15.25 -12.59 1.94
N LEU A 185 -13.98 -12.20 2.02
CA LEU A 185 -13.50 -11.25 3.02
C LEU A 185 -14.27 -9.91 2.92
N PRO A 186 -14.34 -9.13 4.01
CA PRO A 186 -15.27 -8.00 4.11
C PRO A 186 -14.89 -6.79 3.24
N PHE A 187 -13.60 -6.55 3.00
CA PHE A 187 -13.07 -5.39 2.28
C PHE A 187 -13.71 -4.04 2.68
N PRO A 188 -13.60 -3.60 3.95
CA PRO A 188 -14.26 -2.39 4.45
C PRO A 188 -13.90 -1.13 3.66
N ALA A 189 -12.67 -1.06 3.15
CA ALA A 189 -12.17 0.04 2.31
C ALA A 189 -12.79 0.13 0.91
N ILE A 190 -13.60 -0.84 0.50
CA ILE A 190 -14.24 -0.85 -0.82
C ILE A 190 -15.71 -0.42 -0.73
N ILE A 191 -16.32 -0.57 0.46
CA ILE A 191 -17.73 -0.24 0.74
C ILE A 191 -18.13 1.18 0.29
N PRO A 192 -17.35 2.24 0.58
CA PRO A 192 -17.75 3.59 0.17
C PRO A 192 -17.85 3.75 -1.35
N ALA A 193 -16.96 3.10 -2.11
CA ALA A 193 -17.00 3.13 -3.57
C ALA A 193 -18.19 2.35 -4.12
N THR A 194 -18.45 1.15 -3.61
CA THR A 194 -19.54 0.29 -4.10
C THR A 194 -20.91 0.90 -3.83
N GLU A 195 -21.14 1.49 -2.66
CA GLU A 195 -22.43 2.10 -2.33
C GLU A 195 -22.69 3.38 -3.14
N VAL A 196 -21.67 4.21 -3.39
CA VAL A 196 -21.83 5.40 -4.26
C VAL A 196 -22.22 4.99 -5.69
N LEU A 197 -21.57 3.97 -6.24
CA LEU A 197 -21.88 3.47 -7.59
C LEU A 197 -23.27 2.82 -7.62
N LYS A 198 -23.68 2.11 -6.56
CA LYS A 198 -25.04 1.59 -6.44
C LYS A 198 -26.10 2.69 -6.42
N TYR A 199 -25.87 3.79 -5.68
CA TYR A 199 -26.79 4.93 -5.68
C TYR A 199 -26.89 5.61 -7.06
N GLU A 200 -25.83 5.55 -7.88
CA GLU A 200 -25.86 6.00 -9.27
C GLU A 200 -26.77 5.12 -10.12
N GLU A 201 -26.61 3.80 -10.04
CA GLU A 201 -27.42 2.83 -10.81
C GLU A 201 -28.89 2.89 -10.44
N GLU A 202 -29.19 3.06 -9.15
CA GLU A 202 -30.54 3.25 -8.64
C GLU A 202 -31.12 4.64 -8.99
N GLY A 203 -30.28 5.56 -9.50
CA GLY A 203 -30.68 6.93 -9.82
C GLY A 203 -30.99 7.80 -8.60
N THR A 204 -30.53 7.41 -7.41
CA THR A 204 -30.84 8.07 -6.14
C THR A 204 -29.73 8.99 -5.65
N LEU A 205 -28.53 8.95 -6.23
CA LEU A 205 -27.35 9.68 -5.74
C LEU A 205 -27.59 11.20 -5.57
N LEU A 206 -28.30 11.86 -6.50
CA LEU A 206 -28.63 13.30 -6.41
C LEU A 206 -29.99 13.58 -5.75
N ASN A 207 -30.69 12.56 -5.23
CA ASN A 207 -31.92 12.75 -4.49
C ASN A 207 -31.61 13.10 -3.04
N PHE A 208 -31.34 14.38 -2.75
CA PHE A 208 -30.98 14.87 -1.40
C PHE A 208 -31.98 14.52 -0.31
N ALA A 209 -33.27 14.40 -0.64
CA ALA A 209 -34.30 13.99 0.33
C ALA A 209 -34.11 12.53 0.76
N LYS A 210 -33.83 11.63 -0.20
CA LYS A 210 -33.55 10.21 0.08
C LYS A 210 -32.14 10.00 0.67
N GLN A 211 -31.17 10.79 0.22
CA GLN A 211 -29.76 10.68 0.59
C GLN A 211 -29.33 11.70 1.67
N LYS A 212 -30.28 12.18 2.50
CA LYS A 212 -30.03 13.26 3.46
C LYS A 212 -28.84 12.97 4.38
N LEU A 213 -28.79 11.76 4.95
CA LEU A 213 -27.72 11.38 5.88
C LEU A 213 -26.37 11.25 5.20
N PHE A 214 -26.34 10.73 3.97
CA PHE A 214 -25.13 10.73 3.14
C PHE A 214 -24.59 12.14 2.94
N TYR A 215 -25.42 13.13 2.55
CA TYR A 215 -24.94 14.49 2.32
C TYR A 215 -24.61 15.26 3.61
N ILE A 216 -25.26 14.96 4.73
CA ILE A 216 -24.82 15.46 6.05
C ILE A 216 -23.41 14.95 6.35
N GLY A 217 -23.18 13.65 6.15
CA GLY A 217 -21.86 13.05 6.28
C GLY A 217 -20.86 13.73 5.37
N PHE A 218 -21.20 13.88 4.09
CA PHE A 218 -20.38 14.55 3.08
C PHE A 218 -19.93 15.94 3.54
N LEU A 219 -20.84 16.75 4.06
CA LEU A 219 -20.49 18.08 4.55
C LEU A 219 -19.52 18.01 5.74
N ILE A 220 -19.74 17.08 6.68
CA ILE A 220 -18.83 16.86 7.82
C ILE A 220 -17.42 16.50 7.30
N GLY A 221 -17.33 15.50 6.43
CA GLY A 221 -16.06 15.07 5.84
C GLY A 221 -15.34 16.18 5.09
N PHE A 222 -16.08 16.95 4.29
CA PHE A 222 -15.55 18.09 3.53
C PHE A 222 -14.96 19.17 4.44
N LEU A 223 -15.63 19.47 5.57
CA LEU A 223 -15.12 20.41 6.57
C LEU A 223 -13.87 19.88 7.28
N VAL A 224 -13.78 18.57 7.56
CA VAL A 224 -12.55 17.96 8.08
C VAL A 224 -11.41 18.07 7.05
N ALA A 225 -11.70 17.89 5.75
CA ALA A 225 -10.69 18.05 4.69
C ALA A 225 -10.17 19.50 4.60
N PHE A 226 -11.09 20.47 4.72
CA PHE A 226 -10.74 21.88 4.77
C PHE A 226 -9.82 22.16 5.96
N GLN A 227 -10.20 21.70 7.16
CA GLN A 227 -9.38 21.84 8.37
C GLN A 227 -8.01 21.15 8.20
N SER A 228 -7.96 19.96 7.62
CA SER A 228 -6.72 19.21 7.40
C SER A 228 -5.78 19.93 6.43
N THR A 229 -6.35 20.56 5.40
CA THR A 229 -5.56 21.28 4.38
C THR A 229 -5.10 22.64 4.88
N ILE A 230 -5.99 23.42 5.51
CA ILE A 230 -5.63 24.73 6.05
C ILE A 230 -4.57 24.61 7.15
N ASN A 231 -4.48 23.48 7.85
CA ASN A 231 -3.43 23.23 8.84
C ASN A 231 -2.01 23.34 8.26
N TYR A 232 -1.82 23.11 6.96
CA TYR A 232 -0.52 23.29 6.28
C TYR A 232 -0.20 24.74 5.92
N ILE A 233 -1.20 25.63 6.00
CA ILE A 233 -1.07 27.07 5.68
C ILE A 233 -1.09 27.88 6.99
N TYR A 234 -2.00 27.54 7.89
CA TYR A 234 -2.17 28.10 9.22
C TYR A 234 -2.27 26.95 10.23
N PRO A 235 -1.14 26.56 10.85
CA PRO A 235 -1.08 25.36 11.70
C PRO A 235 -1.85 25.55 13.00
N LEU A 236 -3.06 25.00 13.04
CA LEU A 236 -3.92 24.90 14.24
C LEU A 236 -3.49 23.72 15.13
N PHE A 237 -2.96 22.66 14.51
CA PHE A 237 -2.44 21.46 15.13
C PHE A 237 -1.02 21.19 14.61
N PRO A 238 -0.20 20.41 15.34
CA PRO A 238 1.10 19.97 14.84
C PRO A 238 0.97 19.36 13.44
N THR A 239 1.65 19.96 12.46
CA THR A 239 1.63 19.51 11.07
C THR A 239 2.52 18.30 10.91
N PHE A 240 1.96 17.20 10.42
CA PHE A 240 2.71 16.02 10.02
C PHE A 240 2.83 15.96 8.49
N PHE A 241 3.87 15.31 7.96
CA PHE A 241 4.04 15.24 6.50
C PHE A 241 2.91 14.47 5.81
N ALA A 242 2.20 13.60 6.53
CA ALA A 242 1.06 12.86 5.99
C ALA A 242 -0.26 13.60 6.25
N TRP A 243 -0.96 13.89 5.16
CA TRP A 243 -2.19 14.68 5.18
C TRP A 243 -3.30 14.01 6.00
N GLY A 244 -4.04 14.82 6.75
CA GLY A 244 -5.17 14.35 7.55
C GLY A 244 -4.82 13.59 8.83
N GLN A 245 -3.53 13.52 9.20
CA GLN A 245 -3.08 12.91 10.45
C GLN A 245 -2.85 13.96 11.53
N ILE A 246 -3.54 13.81 12.67
CA ILE A 246 -3.52 14.78 13.77
C ILE A 246 -2.76 14.16 14.95
N TYR A 247 -1.59 14.70 15.25
CA TYR A 247 -0.79 14.22 16.37
C TYR A 247 -1.32 14.74 17.71
N LEU A 248 -1.67 13.84 18.62
CA LEU A 248 -2.25 14.19 19.92
C LEU A 248 -1.15 14.31 20.99
N THR A 249 -0.41 15.42 20.97
CA THR A 249 0.72 15.65 21.90
C THR A 249 0.32 15.55 23.37
N GLY A 250 -0.82 16.13 23.76
CA GLY A 250 -1.31 16.04 25.15
C GLY A 250 -1.65 14.60 25.58
N TRP A 251 -2.07 13.74 24.64
CA TRP A 251 -2.31 12.32 24.90
C TRP A 251 -0.99 11.56 25.10
N GLU A 252 0.02 11.86 24.27
CA GLU A 252 1.36 11.32 24.45
C GLU A 252 1.95 11.70 25.80
N GLU A 253 1.91 12.99 26.16
CA GLU A 253 2.43 13.51 27.43
C GLU A 253 1.74 12.88 28.63
N PHE A 254 0.41 12.71 28.57
CA PHE A 254 -0.36 12.01 29.60
C PHE A 254 0.16 10.58 29.83
N TRP A 255 0.29 9.78 28.77
CA TRP A 255 0.76 8.40 28.92
C TRP A 255 2.21 8.30 29.35
N LYS A 256 3.09 9.16 28.81
CA LYS A 256 4.49 9.24 29.25
C LYS A 256 4.62 9.64 30.72
N GLY A 257 3.72 10.49 31.22
CA GLY A 257 3.65 10.86 32.62
C GLY A 257 3.31 9.68 33.55
N ILE A 258 2.54 8.70 33.07
CA ILE A 258 2.21 7.48 33.83
C ILE A 258 3.33 6.44 33.69
N ASN A 259 3.84 6.23 32.47
CA ASN A 259 4.93 5.31 32.21
C ASN A 259 5.81 5.88 31.07
N PRO A 260 7.07 6.26 31.36
CA PRO A 260 7.94 6.92 30.39
C PRO A 260 8.35 6.02 29.22
N SER A 261 8.15 4.70 29.31
CA SER A 261 8.35 3.77 28.19
C SER A 261 7.17 3.71 27.23
N ILE A 262 6.02 4.31 27.52
CA ILE A 262 4.95 4.43 26.52
C ILE A 262 5.37 5.47 25.48
N SER A 263 5.91 4.98 24.37
CA SER A 263 6.39 5.80 23.25
C SER A 263 5.82 5.24 21.96
N GLU A 264 4.71 5.83 21.52
CA GLU A 264 3.91 5.37 20.39
C GLU A 264 3.50 6.55 19.52
N TRP A 265 3.16 6.27 18.25
CA TRP A 265 2.62 7.30 17.37
C TRP A 265 1.16 7.55 17.71
N TRP A 266 0.89 8.52 18.59
CA TRP A 266 -0.45 8.89 19.01
C TRP A 266 -1.12 9.83 18.02
N MET A 267 -1.37 9.32 16.80
CA MET A 267 -2.03 10.04 15.72
C MET A 267 -3.50 9.64 15.63
N PHE A 268 -4.38 10.63 15.61
CA PHE A 268 -5.77 10.43 15.24
C PHE A 268 -5.92 10.65 13.73
N VAL A 269 -6.49 9.65 13.06
CA VAL A 269 -6.70 9.66 11.61
C VAL A 269 -8.20 9.47 11.34
N PRO A 270 -8.94 10.54 11.00
CA PRO A 270 -10.40 10.49 10.92
C PRO A 270 -10.94 9.42 9.97
N VAL A 271 -10.35 9.29 8.76
CA VAL A 271 -10.82 8.27 7.81
C VAL A 271 -10.56 6.85 8.30
N ASP A 272 -9.43 6.59 8.96
CA ASP A 272 -9.11 5.25 9.45
C ASP A 272 -10.13 4.82 10.50
N MET A 273 -10.54 5.73 11.40
CA MET A 273 -11.64 5.50 12.34
C MET A 273 -12.95 5.18 11.61
N LEU A 274 -13.31 5.95 10.57
CA LEU A 274 -14.53 5.71 9.79
C LEU A 274 -14.49 4.37 9.05
N ILE A 275 -13.33 3.94 8.56
CA ILE A 275 -13.18 2.64 7.91
C ILE A 275 -13.25 1.49 8.93
N PHE A 276 -12.68 1.64 10.13
CA PHE A 276 -12.89 0.68 11.22
C PHE A 276 -14.34 0.64 11.69
N TYR A 277 -15.09 1.73 11.57
CA TYR A 277 -16.52 1.74 11.87
C TYR A 277 -17.29 0.89 10.84
N LEU A 278 -16.88 0.88 9.58
CA LEU A 278 -17.45 0.01 8.54
C LEU A 278 -16.97 -1.44 8.67
N ALA A 279 -15.75 -1.67 9.17
CA ALA A 279 -15.18 -3.01 9.36
C ALA A 279 -16.01 -3.88 10.33
N PRO A 280 -15.99 -5.22 10.19
CA PRO A 280 -16.67 -6.11 11.12
C PRO A 280 -16.32 -5.80 12.59
N LEU A 281 -17.30 -5.91 13.49
CA LEU A 281 -17.15 -5.50 14.89
C LEU A 281 -16.02 -6.24 15.60
N ASP A 282 -15.86 -7.53 15.28
CA ASP A 282 -14.82 -8.40 15.80
C ASP A 282 -13.42 -8.01 15.33
N VAL A 283 -13.29 -7.45 14.12
CA VAL A 283 -12.03 -6.89 13.61
C VAL A 283 -11.62 -5.68 14.44
N SER A 284 -12.49 -4.67 14.56
CA SER A 284 -12.20 -3.46 15.34
C SER A 284 -11.94 -3.77 16.82
N LEU A 285 -12.65 -4.76 17.39
CA LEU A 285 -12.41 -5.28 18.73
C LEU A 285 -11.02 -5.92 18.86
N SER A 286 -10.65 -6.80 17.93
CA SER A 286 -9.36 -7.49 17.95
C SER A 286 -8.19 -6.51 17.85
N VAL A 287 -8.29 -5.52 16.95
CA VAL A 287 -7.28 -4.47 16.79
C VAL A 287 -7.17 -3.62 18.05
N SER A 288 -8.30 -3.23 18.64
CA SER A 288 -8.34 -2.47 19.89
C SER A 288 -7.65 -3.22 21.03
N ILE A 289 -7.92 -4.52 21.18
CA ILE A 289 -7.31 -5.36 22.23
C ILE A 289 -5.80 -5.49 21.98
N TRP A 290 -5.38 -5.81 20.76
CA TRP A 290 -3.96 -6.00 20.46
C TRP A 290 -3.14 -4.72 20.65
N THR A 291 -3.61 -3.62 20.05
CA THR A 291 -2.90 -2.33 20.10
C THR A 291 -2.96 -1.73 21.50
N GLY A 292 -4.08 -1.88 22.22
CA GLY A 292 -4.16 -1.48 23.63
C GLY A 292 -3.21 -2.28 24.51
N PHE A 293 -3.15 -3.61 24.32
CA PHE A 293 -2.17 -4.45 25.01
C PHE A 293 -0.74 -3.99 24.70
N LYS A 294 -0.38 -3.88 23.43
CA LYS A 294 0.98 -3.52 23.02
C LYS A 294 1.39 -2.12 23.51
N SER A 295 0.55 -1.12 23.29
CA SER A 295 0.92 0.28 23.50
C SER A 295 0.74 0.72 24.95
N LEU A 296 -0.21 0.15 25.69
CA LEU A 296 -0.57 0.60 27.03
C LEU A 296 -0.26 -0.42 28.14
N ILE A 297 -0.29 -1.74 27.87
CA ILE A 297 -0.12 -2.77 28.90
C ILE A 297 1.30 -3.33 28.90
N TRP A 298 1.82 -3.71 27.73
CA TRP A 298 3.13 -4.32 27.56
C TRP A 298 4.27 -3.51 28.16
N PRO A 299 4.34 -2.16 28.06
CA PRO A 299 5.42 -1.39 28.67
C PRO A 299 5.50 -1.57 30.20
N PHE A 300 4.37 -1.70 30.89
CA PHE A 300 4.35 -1.99 32.34
C PHE A 300 4.86 -3.39 32.65
N ILE A 301 4.44 -4.39 31.86
CA ILE A 301 4.90 -5.78 32.02
C ILE A 301 6.41 -5.86 31.77
N ALA A 302 6.90 -5.22 30.71
CA ALA A 302 8.31 -5.25 30.35
C ALA A 302 9.21 -4.61 31.43
N ILE A 303 8.79 -3.48 32.00
CA ILE A 303 9.49 -2.85 33.13
C ILE A 303 9.40 -3.72 34.38
N GLY A 304 8.19 -4.19 34.73
CA GLY A 304 7.95 -4.96 35.95
C GLY A 304 8.70 -6.30 35.98
N LEU A 305 8.93 -6.90 34.81
CA LEU A 305 9.74 -8.11 34.65
C LEU A 305 11.25 -7.82 34.48
N GLY A 306 11.67 -6.55 34.50
CA GLY A 306 13.07 -6.15 34.30
C GLY A 306 13.60 -6.40 32.89
N LEU A 307 12.72 -6.56 31.90
CA LEU A 307 13.10 -6.79 30.49
C LEU A 307 13.62 -5.52 29.81
N ILE A 308 13.19 -4.36 30.30
CA ILE A 308 13.64 -3.03 29.90
C ILE A 308 13.73 -2.12 31.13
N GLN A 309 14.51 -1.06 31.03
CA GLN A 309 14.54 0.02 32.01
C GLN A 309 13.43 1.04 31.73
N PRO A 310 12.89 1.72 32.76
CA PRO A 310 11.94 2.83 32.55
C PRO A 310 12.48 3.88 31.58
N GLY A 311 11.66 4.27 30.61
CA GLY A 311 12.01 5.24 29.57
C GLY A 311 12.63 4.63 28.31
N GLN A 312 12.94 3.32 28.32
CA GLN A 312 13.37 2.61 27.10
C GLN A 312 12.16 2.24 26.23
N ASP A 313 12.42 2.13 24.92
CA ASP A 313 11.44 1.63 23.95
C ASP A 313 10.95 0.22 24.34
N PRO A 314 9.63 -0.05 24.36
CA PRO A 314 9.10 -1.36 24.75
C PRO A 314 9.52 -2.54 23.87
N SER A 315 10.13 -2.28 22.72
CA SER A 315 10.70 -3.24 21.78
C SER A 315 12.23 -3.27 21.76
N SER A 316 12.92 -2.58 22.69
CA SER A 316 14.37 -2.68 22.85
C SER A 316 14.81 -3.91 23.64
N GLY A 317 13.90 -4.51 24.41
CA GLY A 317 14.15 -5.72 25.20
C GLY A 317 14.20 -7.02 24.36
N PRO A 318 14.28 -8.19 25.03
CA PRO A 318 14.34 -9.48 24.35
C PRO A 318 13.01 -9.88 23.68
N ILE A 319 11.88 -9.34 24.14
CA ILE A 319 10.58 -9.48 23.49
C ILE A 319 10.28 -8.16 22.78
N LYS A 320 10.07 -8.23 21.46
CA LYS A 320 9.96 -7.08 20.56
C LYS A 320 8.61 -7.10 19.85
N PRO A 321 7.51 -6.68 20.51
CA PRO A 321 6.18 -6.74 19.91
C PRO A 321 6.07 -5.99 18.59
N PHE A 322 6.85 -4.91 18.40
CA PHE A 322 6.94 -4.23 17.11
C PHE A 322 7.44 -5.17 16.00
N HIS A 323 8.57 -5.85 16.20
CA HIS A 323 9.13 -6.76 15.20
C HIS A 323 8.18 -7.94 14.92
N PHE A 324 7.58 -8.51 15.97
CA PHE A 324 6.56 -9.54 15.85
C PHE A 324 5.40 -9.08 14.95
N SER A 325 4.76 -7.97 15.32
CA SER A 325 3.57 -7.47 14.63
C SER A 325 3.87 -7.08 13.19
N PHE A 326 4.92 -6.29 13.02
CA PHE A 326 5.12 -5.55 11.79
C PHE A 326 5.86 -6.36 10.72
N TYR A 327 6.80 -7.24 11.12
CA TYR A 327 7.61 -8.01 10.18
C TYR A 327 7.13 -9.45 10.02
N TRP A 328 6.76 -10.11 11.12
CA TRP A 328 6.57 -11.56 11.13
C TRP A 328 5.11 -11.98 10.94
N VAL A 329 4.15 -11.21 11.45
CA VAL A 329 2.72 -11.53 11.28
C VAL A 329 2.26 -11.54 9.82
N PRO A 330 2.58 -10.54 8.95
CA PRO A 330 2.20 -10.61 7.54
C PRO A 330 2.77 -11.85 6.85
N PHE A 331 4.03 -12.19 7.12
CA PHE A 331 4.65 -13.38 6.55
C PHE A 331 3.93 -14.67 6.99
N ALA A 332 3.63 -14.81 8.29
CA ALA A 332 2.89 -15.94 8.81
C ALA A 332 1.44 -16.02 8.27
N LEU A 333 0.74 -14.90 8.18
CA LEU A 333 -0.60 -14.81 7.57
C LEU A 333 -0.58 -15.31 6.13
N GLY A 334 0.42 -14.91 5.35
CA GLY A 334 0.57 -15.34 3.96
C GLY A 334 0.77 -16.84 3.81
N ILE A 335 1.63 -17.44 4.63
CA ILE A 335 1.87 -18.88 4.60
C ILE A 335 0.64 -19.66 5.06
N TRP A 336 -0.01 -19.24 6.15
CA TRP A 336 -1.23 -19.90 6.60
C TRP A 336 -2.38 -19.76 5.58
N ALA A 337 -2.49 -18.64 4.88
CA ALA A 337 -3.47 -18.48 3.81
C ALA A 337 -3.27 -19.51 2.68
N ILE A 338 -2.02 -19.84 2.33
CA ILE A 338 -1.73 -20.92 1.39
C ILE A 338 -2.00 -22.29 2.01
N ILE A 339 -1.53 -22.55 3.22
CA ILE A 339 -1.67 -23.87 3.87
C ILE A 339 -3.14 -24.24 4.04
N TYR A 340 -3.98 -23.33 4.53
CA TYR A 340 -5.40 -23.60 4.74
C TYR A 340 -6.16 -23.77 3.42
N ARG A 341 -5.71 -23.14 2.33
CA ARG A 341 -6.34 -23.19 1.01
C ARG A 341 -5.45 -23.82 -0.05
N TYR A 342 -4.63 -24.81 0.35
CA TYR A 342 -3.68 -25.46 -0.54
C TYR A 342 -4.38 -26.14 -1.74
N ASP A 343 -5.63 -26.56 -1.54
CA ASP A 343 -6.54 -27.10 -2.55
C ASP A 343 -6.72 -26.13 -3.73
N LEU A 344 -6.92 -24.85 -3.45
CA LEU A 344 -7.11 -23.80 -4.45
C LEU A 344 -5.83 -23.56 -5.24
N TRP A 345 -4.69 -23.43 -4.55
CA TRP A 345 -3.38 -23.19 -5.17
C TRP A 345 -2.92 -24.37 -6.03
N ILE A 346 -3.12 -25.61 -5.58
CA ILE A 346 -2.89 -26.80 -6.40
C ILE A 346 -3.87 -26.82 -7.58
N GLY A 347 -5.12 -26.41 -7.37
CA GLY A 347 -6.12 -26.25 -8.42
C GLY A 347 -5.65 -25.33 -9.53
N TYR A 348 -5.05 -24.18 -9.21
CA TYR A 348 -4.47 -23.27 -10.20
C TYR A 348 -3.39 -23.93 -11.04
N ILE A 349 -2.46 -24.63 -10.39
CA ILE A 349 -1.37 -25.33 -11.09
C ILE A 349 -1.96 -26.37 -12.04
N LYS A 350 -2.92 -27.18 -11.58
CA LYS A 350 -3.60 -28.21 -12.41
C LYS A 350 -4.36 -27.60 -13.59
N LYS A 351 -5.08 -26.48 -13.40
CA LYS A 351 -5.77 -25.75 -14.48
C LYS A 351 -4.76 -25.23 -15.52
N CYS A 352 -3.63 -24.70 -15.06
CA CYS A 352 -2.60 -24.16 -15.95
C CYS A 352 -1.91 -25.24 -16.79
N LEU A 353 -1.61 -26.39 -16.18
CA LEU A 353 -1.04 -27.56 -16.85
C LEU A 353 -2.06 -28.31 -17.73
N GLY A 354 -3.33 -27.87 -17.78
CA GLY A 354 -4.39 -28.52 -18.57
C GLY A 354 -4.85 -29.86 -18.00
N MET A 355 -4.45 -30.19 -16.77
CA MET A 355 -4.85 -31.43 -16.08
C MET A 355 -6.32 -31.37 -15.62
N VAL A 356 -6.85 -30.16 -15.43
CA VAL A 356 -8.25 -29.89 -15.09
C VAL A 356 -8.80 -28.86 -16.05
N LYS A 357 -9.99 -29.13 -16.61
CA LYS A 357 -10.69 -28.18 -17.47
C LYS A 357 -11.22 -27.04 -16.62
N GLU A 358 -10.89 -25.81 -17.00
CA GLU A 358 -11.42 -24.62 -16.37
C GLU A 358 -12.79 -24.28 -16.96
N GLU A 359 -13.76 -23.99 -16.09
CA GLU A 359 -15.05 -23.48 -16.50
C GLU A 359 -14.91 -22.02 -16.93
N VAL A 360 -15.26 -21.73 -18.18
CA VAL A 360 -15.15 -20.39 -18.74
C VAL A 360 -16.34 -19.57 -18.23
N THR A 361 -16.08 -18.66 -17.29
CA THR A 361 -17.07 -17.68 -16.85
C THR A 361 -16.87 -16.38 -17.66
N PRO A 362 -17.84 -15.95 -18.48
CA PRO A 362 -17.74 -14.70 -19.23
C PRO A 362 -17.44 -13.52 -18.29
N GLY A 363 -16.43 -12.72 -18.65
CA GLY A 363 -16.00 -11.55 -17.89
C GLY A 363 -15.03 -11.80 -16.74
N LYS A 364 -14.71 -13.06 -16.42
CA LYS A 364 -13.61 -13.40 -15.51
C LYS A 364 -12.33 -13.75 -16.26
N LEU A 365 -11.19 -13.50 -15.62
CA LEU A 365 -9.88 -13.90 -16.14
C LEU A 365 -9.66 -15.41 -15.96
N PRO A 366 -9.23 -16.13 -17.02
CA PRO A 366 -8.78 -17.52 -16.91
C PRO A 366 -7.53 -17.64 -16.03
N ALA A 367 -7.44 -18.72 -15.26
CA ALA A 367 -6.30 -19.06 -14.40
C ALA A 367 -4.96 -19.05 -15.18
N LYS A 368 -4.98 -19.48 -16.45
CA LYS A 368 -3.81 -19.45 -17.33
C LYS A 368 -3.23 -18.05 -17.51
N ILE A 369 -4.07 -17.03 -17.73
CA ILE A 369 -3.61 -15.65 -17.89
C ILE A 369 -2.96 -15.15 -16.60
N ILE A 370 -3.61 -15.43 -15.47
CA ILE A 370 -3.14 -15.00 -14.14
C ILE A 370 -1.77 -15.64 -13.82
N MET A 371 -1.67 -16.96 -13.94
CA MET A 371 -0.45 -17.68 -13.57
C MET A 371 0.69 -17.49 -14.56
N PHE A 372 0.43 -17.41 -15.88
CA PHE A 372 1.48 -17.08 -16.84
C PHE A 372 1.94 -15.63 -16.70
N GLY A 373 1.05 -14.70 -16.37
CA GLY A 373 1.44 -13.34 -16.03
C GLY A 373 2.31 -13.28 -14.76
N LEU A 374 1.95 -14.05 -13.73
CA LEU A 374 2.72 -14.13 -12.48
C LEU A 374 4.11 -14.75 -12.71
N VAL A 375 4.19 -15.91 -13.34
CA VAL A 375 5.45 -16.58 -13.65
C VAL A 375 6.27 -15.75 -14.65
N GLY A 376 5.64 -15.17 -15.67
CA GLY A 376 6.31 -14.35 -16.67
C GLY A 376 6.92 -13.08 -16.09
N SER A 377 6.20 -12.38 -15.21
CA SER A 377 6.72 -11.19 -14.51
C SER A 377 7.82 -11.54 -13.49
N PHE A 378 7.68 -12.65 -12.77
CA PHE A 378 8.73 -13.21 -11.91
C PHE A 378 10.01 -13.50 -12.70
N LEU A 379 9.89 -14.18 -13.85
CA LEU A 379 11.03 -14.51 -14.70
C LEU A 379 11.65 -13.26 -15.32
N LEU A 380 10.84 -12.29 -15.75
CA LEU A 380 11.34 -11.01 -16.25
C LEU A 380 12.21 -10.31 -15.18
N TYR A 381 11.71 -10.21 -13.95
CA TYR A 381 12.47 -9.62 -12.85
C TYR A 381 13.77 -10.39 -12.56
N LEU A 382 13.70 -11.72 -12.55
CA LEU A 382 14.86 -12.59 -12.34
C LEU A 382 15.93 -12.41 -13.43
N ILE A 383 15.53 -12.40 -14.70
CA ILE A 383 16.44 -12.24 -15.85
C ILE A 383 17.15 -10.90 -15.80
N LEU A 384 16.44 -9.81 -15.46
CA LEU A 384 17.03 -8.47 -15.37
C LEU A 384 18.18 -8.43 -14.35
N PHE A 385 17.97 -8.94 -13.14
CA PHE A 385 19.01 -8.92 -12.12
C PHE A 385 20.08 -10.00 -12.32
N ALA A 386 19.74 -11.15 -12.90
CA ALA A 386 20.73 -12.13 -13.33
C ALA A 386 21.70 -11.53 -14.38
N ALA A 387 21.19 -10.74 -15.32
CA ALA A 387 22.01 -10.02 -16.30
C ALA A 387 22.92 -8.95 -15.66
N LEU A 388 22.53 -8.39 -14.51
CA LEU A 388 23.38 -7.51 -13.70
C LEU A 388 24.41 -8.28 -12.83
N GLY A 389 24.36 -9.61 -12.83
CA GLY A 389 25.30 -10.49 -12.15
C GLY A 389 24.80 -11.08 -10.83
N ALA A 390 23.51 -10.95 -10.50
CA ALA A 390 22.96 -11.41 -9.22
C ALA A 390 23.01 -12.92 -9.03
N HIS A 391 23.03 -13.35 -7.76
CA HIS A 391 22.97 -14.75 -7.39
C HIS A 391 21.54 -15.30 -7.54
N ILE A 392 21.29 -16.02 -8.63
CA ILE A 392 19.97 -16.52 -9.04
C ILE A 392 19.26 -17.31 -7.92
N GLY A 393 19.97 -18.21 -7.22
CA GLY A 393 19.37 -19.03 -6.16
C GLY A 393 18.72 -18.21 -5.03
N TYR A 394 19.43 -17.22 -4.49
CA TYR A 394 18.91 -16.35 -3.44
C TYR A 394 17.87 -15.36 -3.95
N LEU A 395 17.92 -14.96 -5.22
CA LEU A 395 16.83 -14.17 -5.83
C LEU A 395 15.53 -14.96 -5.93
N ILE A 396 15.59 -16.23 -6.31
CA ILE A 396 14.41 -17.11 -6.36
C ILE A 396 13.84 -17.26 -4.94
N LEU A 397 14.70 -17.54 -3.95
CA LEU A 397 14.29 -17.65 -2.55
C LEU A 397 13.60 -16.36 -2.07
N PHE A 398 14.22 -15.21 -2.31
CA PHE A 398 13.65 -13.92 -1.91
C PHE A 398 12.28 -13.67 -2.53
N GLN A 399 12.13 -13.88 -3.84
CA GLN A 399 10.86 -13.59 -4.52
C GLN A 399 9.73 -14.53 -4.05
N ILE A 400 10.03 -15.80 -3.75
CA ILE A 400 9.04 -16.73 -3.16
C ILE A 400 8.60 -16.25 -1.78
N LEU A 401 9.55 -15.90 -0.91
CA LEU A 401 9.26 -15.41 0.44
C LEU A 401 8.55 -14.04 0.40
N TRP A 402 8.88 -13.21 -0.58
CA TRP A 402 8.22 -11.94 -0.82
C TRP A 402 6.77 -12.15 -1.25
N PHE A 403 6.51 -13.10 -2.13
CA PHE A 403 5.15 -13.47 -2.53
C PHE A 403 4.29 -13.91 -1.33
N PHE A 404 4.84 -14.68 -0.39
CA PHE A 404 4.13 -14.99 0.86
C PHE A 404 3.80 -13.74 1.67
N THR A 405 4.74 -12.81 1.77
CA THR A 405 4.48 -11.54 2.47
C THR A 405 3.36 -10.74 1.79
N LEU A 406 3.34 -10.69 0.45
CA LEU A 406 2.30 -10.02 -0.33
C LEU A 406 0.90 -10.60 -0.06
N ILE A 407 0.78 -11.92 0.04
CA ILE A 407 -0.47 -12.61 0.38
C ILE A 407 -0.96 -12.13 1.76
N GLY A 408 -0.07 -12.13 2.77
CA GLY A 408 -0.43 -11.69 4.11
C GLY A 408 -0.78 -10.21 4.21
N MET A 409 -0.07 -9.34 3.50
CA MET A 409 -0.39 -7.91 3.44
C MET A 409 -1.76 -7.67 2.78
N ALA A 410 -2.06 -8.38 1.69
CA ALA A 410 -3.38 -8.35 1.07
C ALA A 410 -4.47 -8.87 2.00
N ARG A 411 -4.16 -9.82 2.89
CA ARG A 411 -5.10 -10.34 3.89
C ARG A 411 -5.44 -9.30 4.94
N VAL A 412 -4.42 -8.63 5.49
CA VAL A 412 -4.61 -7.53 6.46
C VAL A 412 -5.53 -6.48 5.85
N TRP A 413 -5.26 -6.06 4.61
CA TRP A 413 -6.10 -5.11 3.89
C TRP A 413 -7.55 -5.61 3.72
N ALA A 414 -7.71 -6.85 3.24
CA ALA A 414 -9.03 -7.41 2.94
C ALA A 414 -9.92 -7.57 4.18
N GLU A 415 -9.36 -7.88 5.36
CA GLU A 415 -10.13 -8.00 6.59
C GLU A 415 -10.41 -6.66 7.27
N THR A 416 -9.44 -5.73 7.22
CA THR A 416 -9.48 -4.52 8.07
C THR A 416 -9.83 -3.26 7.30
N GLY A 417 -9.52 -3.21 6.00
CA GLY A 417 -9.56 -1.99 5.20
C GLY A 417 -8.47 -0.98 5.59
N GLN A 418 -7.48 -1.39 6.37
CA GLN A 418 -6.42 -0.51 6.88
C GLN A 418 -5.06 -0.90 6.34
N TRP A 419 -4.05 -0.09 6.66
CA TRP A 419 -2.66 -0.21 6.24
C TRP A 419 -2.18 -1.65 6.01
N ALA A 420 -1.78 -1.95 4.77
CA ALA A 420 -1.38 -3.30 4.35
C ALA A 420 0.10 -3.62 4.63
N GLY A 421 0.98 -2.61 4.66
CA GLY A 421 2.39 -2.71 5.08
C GLY A 421 3.13 -1.37 4.86
N SER A 422 4.07 -0.95 5.73
CA SER A 422 4.89 0.27 5.52
C SER A 422 6.40 0.04 5.50
N SER A 423 6.86 -1.16 5.87
CA SER A 423 8.26 -1.53 5.82
C SER A 423 8.57 -2.41 4.65
N ALA A 424 9.88 -2.56 4.41
CA ALA A 424 10.36 -3.66 3.62
C ALA A 424 9.86 -5.02 4.12
N PRO A 425 9.79 -6.04 3.25
CA PRO A 425 9.63 -7.43 3.65
C PRO A 425 10.89 -7.93 4.34
N TYR A 426 11.15 -7.41 5.55
CA TYR A 426 12.27 -7.81 6.38
C TYR A 426 12.25 -9.31 6.64
N ALA A 427 11.07 -9.94 6.69
CA ALA A 427 10.97 -11.40 6.74
C ALA A 427 11.63 -12.07 5.52
N ALA A 428 11.20 -11.75 4.30
CA ALA A 428 11.75 -12.32 3.07
C ALA A 428 13.24 -12.02 2.92
N GLN A 429 13.65 -10.79 3.24
CA GLN A 429 15.03 -10.35 3.16
C GLN A 429 15.90 -11.09 4.20
N TRP A 430 15.59 -11.00 5.49
CA TRP A 430 16.41 -11.56 6.56
C TRP A 430 16.53 -13.07 6.46
N ILE A 431 15.46 -13.78 6.10
CA ILE A 431 15.53 -15.22 5.84
C ILE A 431 16.50 -15.48 4.69
N THR A 432 16.37 -14.75 3.57
CA THR A 432 17.24 -14.96 2.40
C THR A 432 18.71 -14.71 2.72
N VAL A 433 19.05 -13.58 3.34
CA VAL A 433 20.45 -13.23 3.62
C VAL A 433 21.05 -14.12 4.71
N SER A 434 20.25 -14.54 5.70
CA SER A 434 20.71 -15.49 6.72
C SER A 434 20.99 -16.86 6.13
N VAL A 435 20.12 -17.35 5.24
CA VAL A 435 20.38 -18.60 4.50
C VAL A 435 21.65 -18.48 3.66
N ALA A 436 21.85 -17.35 2.98
CA ALA A 436 23.04 -17.14 2.16
C ALA A 436 24.34 -17.15 2.98
N HIS A 437 24.38 -16.41 4.09
CA HIS A 437 25.57 -16.34 4.94
C HIS A 437 25.86 -17.67 5.64
N SER A 438 24.82 -18.38 6.11
CA SER A 438 24.95 -19.73 6.66
C SER A 438 25.43 -20.76 5.63
N ALA A 439 25.15 -20.52 4.34
CA ALA A 439 25.63 -21.36 3.24
C ALA A 439 27.04 -20.97 2.74
N GLY A 440 27.74 -20.06 3.43
CA GLY A 440 29.14 -19.72 3.17
C GLY A 440 29.37 -18.43 2.39
N ILE A 441 28.34 -17.63 2.11
CA ILE A 441 28.52 -16.28 1.55
C ILE A 441 29.12 -15.35 2.63
N PRO A 442 30.26 -14.68 2.38
CA PRO A 442 30.85 -13.76 3.36
C PRO A 442 29.90 -12.62 3.78
N ASN A 443 30.05 -12.11 5.00
CA ASN A 443 29.31 -10.93 5.49
C ASN A 443 30.28 -9.90 6.09
N PRO A 444 30.63 -8.81 5.37
CA PRO A 444 30.17 -8.44 4.03
C PRO A 444 30.81 -9.30 2.91
N TRP A 445 30.18 -9.30 1.72
CA TRP A 445 30.74 -9.81 0.48
C TRP A 445 30.86 -8.69 -0.58
N PRO A 446 32.01 -7.99 -0.64
CA PRO A 446 32.25 -6.92 -1.59
C PRO A 446 32.37 -7.46 -3.03
N SER A 447 31.24 -7.58 -3.72
CA SER A 447 31.17 -8.10 -5.09
C SER A 447 29.97 -7.51 -5.84
N GLN A 448 30.10 -7.42 -7.16
CA GLN A 448 28.97 -7.06 -8.03
C GLN A 448 27.83 -8.07 -7.90
N THR A 449 28.14 -9.36 -7.70
CA THR A 449 27.12 -10.40 -7.57
C THR A 449 26.25 -10.21 -6.33
N TRP A 450 26.85 -9.94 -5.17
CA TRP A 450 26.07 -9.68 -3.97
C TRP A 450 25.33 -8.36 -4.07
N TRP A 451 25.97 -7.30 -4.60
CA TRP A 451 25.30 -6.04 -4.85
C TRP A 451 24.06 -6.21 -5.74
N ALA A 452 24.16 -6.90 -6.88
CA ALA A 452 23.02 -7.09 -7.78
C ALA A 452 21.90 -7.92 -7.12
N THR A 453 22.26 -8.88 -6.25
CA THR A 453 21.30 -9.64 -5.44
C THR A 453 20.54 -8.72 -4.48
N LYS A 454 21.24 -7.79 -3.82
CA LYS A 454 20.67 -6.80 -2.89
C LYS A 454 19.87 -5.72 -3.61
N ALA A 455 20.34 -5.24 -4.75
CA ALA A 455 19.66 -4.28 -5.61
C ALA A 455 18.30 -4.82 -6.09
N ALA A 456 18.17 -6.14 -6.28
CA ALA A 456 16.87 -6.76 -6.59
C ALA A 456 15.89 -6.75 -5.41
N MET A 457 16.36 -6.66 -4.17
CA MET A 457 15.50 -6.53 -2.99
C MET A 457 15.14 -5.07 -2.71
N ARG A 458 15.86 -4.13 -3.31
CA ARG A 458 15.78 -2.69 -3.08
C ARG A 458 14.37 -2.11 -3.30
N PRO A 459 13.63 -2.41 -4.40
CA PRO A 459 12.30 -1.84 -4.62
C PRO A 459 11.28 -2.25 -3.55
N THR A 460 11.59 -3.25 -2.73
CA THR A 460 10.67 -3.64 -1.65
C THR A 460 10.78 -2.76 -0.41
N HIS A 461 11.74 -1.84 -0.32
CA HIS A 461 11.86 -0.93 0.81
C HIS A 461 10.78 0.16 0.74
N HIS A 462 9.88 0.23 1.73
CA HIS A 462 8.74 1.16 1.84
C HIS A 462 7.67 1.12 0.74
N LEU A 463 7.94 0.60 -0.46
CA LEU A 463 6.93 0.43 -1.52
C LEU A 463 5.76 -0.53 -1.19
N PRO A 464 5.82 -1.47 -0.22
CA PRO A 464 4.67 -2.29 0.13
C PRO A 464 3.41 -1.52 0.56
N GLN A 465 3.56 -0.24 0.92
CA GLN A 465 2.44 0.66 1.23
C GLN A 465 1.76 1.27 0.00
N ALA A 466 2.36 1.10 -1.18
CA ALA A 466 1.89 1.73 -2.39
C ALA A 466 0.76 0.93 -3.04
N THR A 467 -0.13 1.64 -3.75
CA THR A 467 -1.30 1.05 -4.40
C THR A 467 -0.95 0.11 -5.56
N TYR A 468 0.26 0.22 -6.11
CA TYR A 468 0.78 -0.71 -7.12
C TYR A 468 1.36 -2.01 -6.54
N THR A 469 0.97 -2.38 -5.32
CA THR A 469 1.27 -3.69 -4.74
C THR A 469 0.06 -4.61 -4.75
N ALA A 470 0.26 -5.89 -4.40
CA ALA A 470 -0.79 -6.91 -4.53
C ALA A 470 -2.12 -6.54 -3.83
N TRP A 471 -2.08 -5.88 -2.67
CA TRP A 471 -3.30 -5.49 -1.95
C TRP A 471 -4.12 -4.43 -2.71
N GLY A 472 -3.45 -3.52 -3.43
CA GLY A 472 -4.12 -2.50 -4.25
C GLY A 472 -4.78 -3.11 -5.49
N ALA A 473 -4.13 -4.10 -6.13
CA ALA A 473 -4.76 -4.88 -7.20
C ALA A 473 -6.00 -5.64 -6.70
N VAL A 474 -5.89 -6.40 -5.59
CA VAL A 474 -7.03 -7.14 -5.03
C VAL A 474 -8.20 -6.20 -4.73
N SER A 475 -7.94 -4.98 -4.26
CA SER A 475 -8.95 -3.94 -4.00
C SER A 475 -9.74 -3.56 -5.26
N THR A 476 -9.06 -3.28 -6.37
CA THR A 476 -9.72 -2.89 -7.63
C THR A 476 -10.51 -4.05 -8.23
N TYR A 477 -10.03 -5.28 -8.07
CA TYR A 477 -10.77 -6.47 -8.51
C TYR A 477 -11.96 -6.80 -7.61
N LYS A 478 -11.91 -6.46 -6.32
CA LYS A 478 -13.09 -6.51 -5.43
C LYS A 478 -14.16 -5.52 -5.88
N LEU A 479 -13.77 -4.29 -6.20
CA LEU A 479 -14.69 -3.29 -6.76
C LEU A 479 -15.30 -3.76 -8.09
N ALA A 480 -14.50 -4.35 -8.98
CA ALA A 480 -14.98 -4.93 -10.23
C ALA A 480 -15.96 -6.09 -10.00
N TYR A 481 -15.67 -6.98 -9.04
CA TYR A 481 -16.55 -8.09 -8.69
C TYR A 481 -17.92 -7.63 -8.16
N ASP A 482 -17.93 -6.61 -7.30
CA ASP A 482 -19.16 -6.08 -6.68
C ASP A 482 -20.03 -5.33 -7.68
N THR A 483 -19.40 -4.66 -8.66
CA THR A 483 -20.08 -3.91 -9.72
C THR A 483 -20.32 -4.72 -11.00
N LYS A 484 -19.95 -6.00 -11.02
CA LYS A 484 -20.01 -6.87 -12.20
C LYS A 484 -19.29 -6.27 -13.41
N THR A 485 -18.11 -5.69 -13.20
CA THR A 485 -17.25 -5.14 -14.25
C THR A 485 -16.29 -6.21 -14.77
N ASP A 486 -16.15 -6.32 -16.08
CA ASP A 486 -15.29 -7.30 -16.76
C ASP A 486 -13.82 -7.16 -16.32
N GLU A 487 -13.25 -8.27 -15.84
CA GLU A 487 -11.90 -8.31 -15.28
C GLU A 487 -10.79 -8.14 -16.33
N ARG A 488 -11.07 -8.52 -17.58
CA ARG A 488 -10.12 -8.40 -18.69
C ARG A 488 -9.98 -6.94 -19.10
N ASP A 489 -11.07 -6.20 -19.12
CA ASP A 489 -11.08 -4.76 -19.38
C ASP A 489 -10.27 -4.01 -18.32
N LEU A 490 -10.46 -4.34 -17.03
CA LEU A 490 -9.67 -3.77 -15.94
C LEU A 490 -8.18 -4.14 -16.05
N LEU A 491 -7.85 -5.41 -16.37
CA LEU A 491 -6.47 -5.84 -16.57
C LEU A 491 -5.77 -5.04 -17.66
N ILE A 492 -6.41 -4.87 -18.82
CA ILE A 492 -5.84 -4.12 -19.94
C ILE A 492 -5.65 -2.64 -19.53
N GLY A 493 -6.64 -2.04 -18.86
CA GLY A 493 -6.54 -0.68 -18.33
C GLY A 493 -5.36 -0.51 -17.35
N GLN A 494 -5.17 -1.44 -16.42
CA GLN A 494 -4.05 -1.43 -15.49
C GLN A 494 -2.70 -1.62 -16.17
N ILE A 495 -2.60 -2.45 -17.22
CA ILE A 495 -1.37 -2.59 -18.02
C ILE A 495 -1.04 -1.27 -18.75
N ILE A 496 -2.05 -0.58 -19.31
CA ILE A 496 -1.87 0.74 -19.93
C ILE A 496 -1.39 1.75 -18.87
N ALA A 497 -2.01 1.78 -17.70
CA ALA A 497 -1.62 2.66 -16.61
C ALA A 497 -0.18 2.38 -16.14
N ILE A 498 0.21 1.11 -15.96
CA ILE A 498 1.59 0.73 -15.62
C ILE A 498 2.57 1.25 -16.68
N PHE A 499 2.25 1.10 -17.97
CA PHE A 499 3.08 1.62 -19.05
C PHE A 499 3.26 3.14 -18.96
N LEU A 500 2.17 3.88 -18.69
CA LEU A 500 2.23 5.34 -18.48
C LEU A 500 3.08 5.71 -17.26
N ALA A 501 2.90 5.04 -16.12
CA ALA A 501 3.66 5.30 -14.90
C ALA A 501 5.16 5.12 -15.11
N VAL A 502 5.54 4.04 -15.78
CA VAL A 502 6.93 3.70 -16.02
C VAL A 502 7.56 4.64 -17.05
N PHE A 503 7.01 4.72 -18.25
CA PHE A 503 7.71 5.37 -19.37
C PHE A 503 7.44 6.87 -19.47
N VAL A 504 6.31 7.33 -18.94
CA VAL A 504 5.96 8.76 -18.90
C VAL A 504 6.17 9.33 -17.50
N GLY A 505 5.66 8.65 -16.46
CA GLY A 505 5.73 9.11 -15.08
C GLY A 505 7.15 9.29 -14.56
N LEU A 506 8.02 8.28 -14.68
CA LEU A 506 9.44 8.41 -14.26
C LEU A 506 10.18 9.48 -15.07
N TYR A 507 9.98 9.52 -16.39
CA TYR A 507 10.62 10.50 -17.26
C TYR A 507 10.21 11.93 -16.89
N LEU A 508 8.90 12.16 -16.72
CA LEU A 508 8.35 13.44 -16.30
C LEU A 508 8.91 13.87 -14.95
N GLY A 509 8.90 12.97 -13.97
CA GLY A 509 9.43 13.26 -12.64
C GLY A 509 10.91 13.65 -12.68
N LEU A 510 11.73 12.88 -13.40
CA LEU A 510 13.14 13.21 -13.57
C LEU A 510 13.33 14.54 -14.32
N SER A 511 12.54 14.80 -15.36
CA SER A 511 12.58 16.04 -16.13
C SER A 511 12.27 17.26 -15.25
N MET A 512 11.26 17.15 -14.38
CA MET A 512 10.93 18.20 -13.39
C MET A 512 12.11 18.49 -12.46
N LEU A 513 12.84 17.45 -12.02
CA LEU A 513 14.02 17.64 -11.17
C LEU A 513 15.18 18.30 -11.90
N TYR A 514 15.46 17.94 -13.15
CA TYR A 514 16.49 18.64 -13.96
C TYR A 514 16.11 20.10 -14.25
N ALA A 515 14.83 20.36 -14.51
CA ALA A 515 14.37 21.71 -14.85
C ALA A 515 14.41 22.64 -13.65
N GLU A 516 13.94 22.19 -12.49
CA GLU A 516 13.67 23.07 -11.34
C GLU A 516 14.61 22.85 -10.14
N GLY A 517 15.22 21.66 -10.04
CA GLY A 517 16.18 21.32 -8.99
C GLY A 517 15.55 20.89 -7.66
N ALA A 518 16.04 19.79 -7.10
CA ALA A 518 15.69 19.32 -5.76
C ALA A 518 16.17 20.25 -4.65
N ASN A 519 17.17 21.11 -4.89
CA ASN A 519 17.61 22.11 -3.91
C ASN A 519 16.81 23.41 -3.95
N ASN A 520 16.07 23.68 -5.02
CA ASN A 520 15.30 24.91 -5.16
C ASN A 520 13.82 24.67 -4.89
N ILE A 521 13.17 23.88 -5.75
CA ILE A 521 11.71 23.70 -5.72
C ILE A 521 11.35 22.35 -5.09
N TYR A 522 11.95 21.25 -5.52
CA TYR A 522 11.56 19.90 -5.09
C TYR A 522 12.33 19.40 -3.85
N THR A 523 12.25 20.17 -2.75
CA THR A 523 13.09 19.98 -1.55
C THR A 523 12.74 18.76 -0.70
N SER A 524 11.56 18.18 -0.90
CA SER A 524 11.03 17.05 -0.14
C SER A 524 11.00 15.78 -1.00
N THR A 525 11.94 15.63 -1.91
CA THR A 525 12.16 14.40 -2.66
C THR A 525 12.81 13.35 -1.76
N TRP A 526 12.00 12.45 -1.18
CA TRP A 526 12.44 11.63 -0.04
C TRP A 526 13.74 10.88 -0.28
N TYR A 527 13.92 10.23 -1.43
CA TYR A 527 15.07 9.36 -1.68
C TYR A 527 16.14 9.98 -2.57
N ILE A 528 15.84 11.14 -3.14
CA ILE A 528 16.82 11.93 -3.88
C ILE A 528 17.48 12.95 -2.96
N LYS A 529 16.78 13.53 -1.98
CA LYS A 529 17.30 14.59 -1.10
C LYS A 529 17.03 14.39 0.39
N ALA A 530 15.79 14.11 0.80
CA ALA A 530 15.44 14.11 2.24
C ALA A 530 16.12 12.97 3.02
N GLN A 531 16.42 11.87 2.33
CA GLN A 531 17.21 10.73 2.78
C GLN A 531 18.32 10.55 1.75
N ALA A 532 19.33 11.41 1.78
CA ALA A 532 20.48 11.48 0.87
C ALA A 532 21.18 10.11 0.67
N ALA A 533 20.66 9.28 -0.24
CA ALA A 533 20.97 7.86 -0.45
C ALA A 533 20.44 6.88 0.63
N GLY A 534 19.23 7.13 1.13
CA GLY A 534 18.60 6.38 2.23
C GLY A 534 18.39 4.90 1.93
N VAL A 535 17.90 4.56 0.73
CA VAL A 535 17.72 3.15 0.37
C VAL A 535 19.08 2.51 0.08
N ALA A 536 20.05 3.22 -0.51
CA ALA A 536 21.40 2.69 -0.67
C ALA A 536 22.04 2.35 0.70
N GLY A 537 21.91 3.24 1.69
CA GLY A 537 22.34 3.02 3.06
C GLY A 537 21.60 1.86 3.75
N ALA A 538 20.32 1.66 3.45
CA ALA A 538 19.51 0.61 4.06
C ALA A 538 19.61 -0.76 3.34
N ARG A 539 19.99 -0.79 2.06
CA ARG A 539 19.82 -1.97 1.18
C ARG A 539 21.06 -2.37 0.39
N ASP A 540 21.80 -1.40 -0.13
CA ASP A 540 22.88 -1.69 -1.07
C ASP A 540 24.24 -1.72 -0.38
N ILE A 541 24.44 -0.87 0.64
CA ILE A 541 25.67 -0.81 1.44
C ILE A 541 25.77 -2.00 2.41
N PRO A 542 24.73 -2.34 3.22
CA PRO A 542 24.79 -3.48 4.13
C PRO A 542 24.82 -4.80 3.37
N GLY A 543 25.78 -5.65 3.71
CA GLY A 543 26.05 -6.94 3.08
C GLY A 543 27.14 -6.84 2.01
N VAL A 544 27.34 -5.69 1.38
CA VAL A 544 28.35 -5.48 0.33
C VAL A 544 29.58 -4.78 0.88
N ILE A 545 29.40 -3.66 1.59
CA ILE A 545 30.48 -2.83 2.13
C ILE A 545 30.60 -3.00 3.64
N THR A 546 29.47 -2.93 4.35
CA THR A 546 29.41 -3.13 5.79
C THR A 546 28.71 -4.46 6.10
N PRO A 547 28.95 -5.09 7.25
CA PRO A 547 28.16 -6.25 7.65
C PRO A 547 26.66 -5.93 7.65
N GLU A 548 25.84 -6.86 7.16
CA GLU A 548 24.38 -6.80 7.29
C GLU A 548 23.85 -7.61 8.47
N SER A 549 22.69 -7.20 8.98
CA SER A 549 21.98 -7.95 10.03
C SER A 549 21.39 -9.24 9.48
N ILE A 550 21.70 -10.34 10.16
CA ILE A 550 21.11 -11.66 9.96
C ILE A 550 20.06 -11.94 11.04
N LEU A 551 19.34 -13.06 10.90
CA LEU A 551 18.43 -13.56 11.91
C LEU A 551 19.20 -13.97 13.17
N ASP A 552 19.06 -13.16 14.21
CA ASP A 552 19.47 -13.53 15.56
C ASP A 552 18.43 -14.46 16.22
N SER A 553 18.79 -15.01 17.38
CA SER A 553 17.90 -15.89 18.15
C SER A 553 16.58 -15.21 18.49
N THR A 554 16.60 -13.90 18.77
CA THR A 554 15.41 -13.12 19.06
C THR A 554 14.47 -13.05 17.84
N GLN A 555 14.96 -12.74 16.65
CA GLN A 555 14.15 -12.73 15.42
C GLN A 555 13.58 -14.11 15.10
N ILE A 556 14.38 -15.17 15.29
CA ILE A 556 13.91 -16.55 15.09
C ILE A 556 12.78 -16.89 16.06
N SER A 557 12.89 -16.51 17.34
CA SER A 557 11.81 -16.70 18.31
C SER A 557 10.55 -15.95 17.93
N HIS A 558 10.65 -14.71 17.42
CA HIS A 558 9.48 -13.95 16.95
C HIS A 558 8.85 -14.55 15.69
N LEU A 559 9.67 -15.05 14.75
CA LEU A 559 9.19 -15.77 13.58
C LEU A 559 8.40 -17.02 13.99
N ILE A 560 8.96 -17.87 14.85
CA ILE A 560 8.31 -19.08 15.36
C ILE A 560 7.02 -18.71 16.11
N ALA A 561 7.08 -17.70 16.99
CA ALA A 561 5.90 -17.22 17.70
C ALA A 561 4.81 -16.72 16.74
N ALA A 562 5.16 -15.98 15.69
CA ALA A 562 4.20 -15.50 14.71
C ALA A 562 3.51 -16.66 13.98
N PHE A 563 4.28 -17.66 13.54
CA PHE A 563 3.72 -18.87 12.93
C PHE A 563 2.75 -19.60 13.86
N ILE A 564 3.14 -19.83 15.12
CA ILE A 564 2.32 -20.56 16.09
C ILE A 564 1.06 -19.76 16.42
N ILE A 565 1.21 -18.50 16.84
CA ILE A 565 0.08 -17.68 17.32
C ILE A 565 -0.89 -17.40 16.17
N VAL A 566 -0.42 -16.99 14.99
CA VAL A 566 -1.30 -16.77 13.83
C VAL A 566 -2.00 -18.06 13.44
N GLY A 567 -1.29 -19.19 13.40
CA GLY A 567 -1.86 -20.50 13.06
C GLY A 567 -2.94 -20.96 14.03
N VAL A 568 -2.71 -20.79 15.34
CA VAL A 568 -3.68 -21.09 16.39
C VAL A 568 -4.90 -20.19 16.26
N LEU A 569 -4.73 -18.87 16.12
CA LEU A 569 -5.85 -17.95 15.95
C LEU A 569 -6.66 -18.24 14.68
N TRP A 570 -5.98 -18.59 13.58
CA TRP A 570 -6.63 -18.99 12.34
C TRP A 570 -7.45 -20.28 12.53
N PHE A 571 -6.86 -21.28 13.19
CA PHE A 571 -7.54 -22.53 13.54
C PHE A 571 -8.78 -22.26 14.39
N LEU A 572 -8.64 -21.49 15.47
CA LEU A 572 -9.72 -21.17 16.39
C LEU A 572 -10.88 -20.49 15.66
N ARG A 573 -10.58 -19.50 14.80
CA ARG A 573 -11.58 -18.79 13.99
C ARG A 573 -12.26 -19.70 12.96
N SER A 574 -11.53 -20.67 12.39
CA SER A 574 -12.09 -21.64 11.44
C SER A 574 -12.98 -22.70 12.10
N LYS A 575 -12.77 -22.99 13.40
CA LYS A 575 -13.42 -24.09 14.11
C LYS A 575 -14.54 -23.63 15.05
N PHE A 576 -14.37 -22.48 15.70
CA PHE A 576 -15.26 -22.00 16.76
C PHE A 576 -15.96 -20.72 16.35
N ALA A 577 -17.28 -20.80 16.11
CA ALA A 577 -18.08 -19.65 15.68
C ALA A 577 -18.12 -18.47 16.68
N TRP A 578 -17.88 -18.74 17.98
CA TRP A 578 -17.83 -17.70 19.01
C TRP A 578 -16.47 -16.99 19.08
N TRP A 579 -15.44 -17.50 18.41
CA TRP A 579 -14.10 -16.94 18.46
C TRP A 579 -14.03 -15.62 17.69
N PHE A 580 -13.94 -14.53 18.43
CA PHE A 580 -13.98 -13.18 17.85
C PHE A 580 -12.61 -12.68 17.36
N PHE A 581 -11.49 -13.20 17.90
CA PHE A 581 -10.19 -12.59 17.66
C PHE A 581 -9.64 -12.94 16.28
N THR A 582 -9.49 -11.95 15.38
CA THR A 582 -8.87 -12.17 14.06
C THR A 582 -7.34 -12.14 14.14
N PRO A 583 -6.62 -13.07 13.47
CA PRO A 583 -5.17 -13.01 13.37
C PRO A 583 -4.65 -11.76 12.64
N ALA A 584 -5.45 -11.15 11.75
CA ALA A 584 -5.06 -9.93 11.04
C ALA A 584 -4.81 -8.75 12.00
N ALA A 585 -5.44 -8.74 13.18
CA ALA A 585 -5.23 -7.69 14.18
C ALA A 585 -3.80 -7.64 14.72
N LEU A 586 -3.08 -8.77 14.72
CA LEU A 586 -1.72 -8.84 15.25
C LEU A 586 -0.70 -8.05 14.40
N PHE A 587 -1.07 -7.63 13.18
CA PHE A 587 -0.21 -6.80 12.33
C PHE A 587 -0.01 -5.39 12.91
N PHE A 588 -1.04 -4.85 13.57
CA PHE A 588 -1.03 -3.44 13.98
C PHE A 588 -0.02 -3.20 15.08
N TYR A 589 0.93 -2.31 14.80
CA TYR A 589 2.15 -2.13 15.59
C TYR A 589 2.20 -0.78 16.30
N SER A 590 1.15 0.02 16.31
CA SER A 590 1.25 1.39 16.83
C SER A 590 -0.01 1.89 17.50
N GLY A 591 0.17 2.82 18.44
CA GLY A 591 -0.90 3.54 19.12
C GLY A 591 -1.87 4.29 18.19
N MET A 592 -1.46 4.66 16.96
CA MET A 592 -2.37 5.29 16.00
C MET A 592 -3.56 4.38 15.65
N TRP A 593 -3.31 3.07 15.59
CA TRP A 593 -4.35 2.08 15.33
C TRP A 593 -5.30 1.92 16.51
N PHE A 594 -4.81 2.09 17.73
CA PHE A 594 -5.63 2.14 18.93
C PHE A 594 -6.58 3.34 18.89
N LEU A 595 -6.07 4.52 18.54
CA LEU A 595 -6.85 5.76 18.41
C LEU A 595 -7.86 5.74 17.26
N SER A 596 -7.65 4.89 16.24
CA SER A 596 -8.63 4.70 15.16
C SER A 596 -9.65 3.61 15.49
N ALA A 597 -9.21 2.46 16.01
CA ALA A 597 -10.06 1.29 16.22
C ALA A 597 -10.98 1.41 17.46
N VAL A 598 -10.48 1.98 18.57
CA VAL A 598 -11.27 2.06 19.82
C VAL A 598 -12.47 2.99 19.69
N PRO A 599 -12.33 4.23 19.18
CA PRO A 599 -13.49 5.09 19.00
C PRO A 599 -14.49 4.48 18.01
N ALA A 600 -14.01 3.89 16.92
CA ALA A 600 -14.85 3.19 15.95
C ALA A 600 -15.64 2.04 16.60
N LEU A 601 -14.98 1.22 17.41
CA LEU A 601 -15.59 0.12 18.16
C LEU A 601 -16.68 0.63 19.11
N ILE A 602 -16.37 1.65 19.92
CA ILE A 602 -17.31 2.22 20.90
C ILE A 602 -18.53 2.80 20.16
N LEU A 603 -18.32 3.63 19.15
CA LEU A 603 -19.39 4.24 18.38
C LEU A 603 -20.26 3.18 17.69
N LYS A 604 -19.64 2.17 17.06
CA LYS A 604 -20.38 1.10 16.37
C LYS A 604 -21.18 0.26 17.35
N TRP A 605 -20.57 -0.10 18.48
CA TRP A 605 -21.24 -0.86 19.54
C TRP A 605 -22.43 -0.08 20.11
N LEU A 606 -22.28 1.21 20.41
CA LEU A 606 -23.37 2.07 20.87
C LEU A 606 -24.49 2.17 19.83
N THR A 607 -24.16 2.42 18.57
CA THR A 607 -25.16 2.48 17.49
C THR A 607 -25.95 1.18 17.40
N ILE A 608 -25.29 0.02 17.35
CA ILE A 608 -25.96 -1.28 17.23
C ILE A 608 -26.76 -1.60 18.50
N LYS A 609 -26.21 -1.32 19.68
CA LYS A 609 -26.81 -1.69 20.97
C LYS A 609 -28.01 -0.80 21.33
N ILE A 610 -27.95 0.49 21.03
CA ILE A 610 -28.96 1.48 21.42
C ILE A 610 -29.97 1.69 20.29
N LEU A 611 -29.51 1.84 19.05
CA LEU A 611 -30.37 2.19 17.90
C LEU A 611 -30.76 0.97 17.06
N GLY A 612 -30.09 -0.18 17.25
CA GLY A 612 -30.36 -1.42 16.53
C GLY A 612 -29.61 -1.54 15.20
N THR A 613 -29.56 -2.76 14.67
CA THR A 613 -28.88 -3.07 13.39
C THR A 613 -29.51 -2.35 12.21
N LYS A 614 -30.83 -2.19 12.20
CA LYS A 614 -31.54 -1.45 11.16
C LYS A 614 -31.09 0.02 11.09
N ALA A 615 -30.96 0.69 12.23
CA ALA A 615 -30.47 2.07 12.25
C ALA A 615 -28.98 2.17 11.87
N TYR A 616 -28.18 1.16 12.21
CA TYR A 616 -26.80 1.08 11.72
C TYR A 616 -26.76 1.05 10.18
N GLU A 617 -27.53 0.17 9.55
CA GLU A 617 -27.56 0.00 8.09
C GLU A 617 -28.21 1.19 7.35
N GLU A 618 -29.38 1.64 7.81
CA GLU A 618 -30.16 2.67 7.11
C GLU A 618 -29.71 4.10 7.40
N HIS A 619 -29.08 4.35 8.56
CA HIS A 619 -28.71 5.70 8.98
C HIS A 619 -27.20 5.91 9.15
N ALA A 620 -26.56 5.06 9.94
CA ALA A 620 -25.16 5.29 10.30
C ALA A 620 -24.20 4.98 9.15
N VAL A 621 -24.42 3.90 8.41
CA VAL A 621 -23.59 3.54 7.24
C VAL A 621 -23.63 4.63 6.16
N PRO A 622 -24.80 5.13 5.70
CA PRO A 622 -24.84 6.24 4.74
C PRO A 622 -24.14 7.50 5.25
N LEU A 623 -24.30 7.86 6.53
CA LEU A 623 -23.63 9.01 7.14
C LEU A 623 -22.09 8.85 7.10
N VAL A 624 -21.58 7.68 7.49
CA VAL A 624 -20.14 7.39 7.51
C VAL A 624 -19.56 7.34 6.10
N ILE A 625 -20.25 6.70 5.16
CA ILE A 625 -19.86 6.70 3.75
C ILE A 625 -19.79 8.13 3.23
N GLY A 626 -20.85 8.91 3.47
CA GLY A 626 -20.89 10.34 3.14
C GLY A 626 -19.67 11.09 3.65
N ALA A 627 -19.31 10.91 4.92
CA ALA A 627 -18.14 11.55 5.52
C ALA A 627 -16.82 11.14 4.86
N ILE A 628 -16.65 9.86 4.51
CA ILE A 628 -15.48 9.38 3.77
C ILE A 628 -15.41 10.03 2.37
N ILE A 629 -16.54 10.06 1.63
CA ILE A 629 -16.60 10.69 0.30
C ILE A 629 -16.28 12.18 0.39
N GLY A 630 -16.92 12.89 1.31
CA GLY A 630 -16.74 14.33 1.50
C GLY A 630 -15.31 14.69 1.88
N LEU A 631 -14.68 13.88 2.74
CA LEU A 631 -13.27 14.03 3.10
C LEU A 631 -12.35 13.83 1.87
N SER A 632 -12.56 12.76 1.10
CA SER A 632 -11.80 12.50 -0.13
C SER A 632 -11.99 13.59 -1.19
N PHE A 633 -13.24 14.05 -1.39
CA PHE A 633 -13.54 15.11 -2.34
C PHE A 633 -12.96 16.47 -1.89
N GLY A 634 -13.03 16.79 -0.60
CA GLY A 634 -12.39 17.98 -0.06
C GLY A 634 -10.86 17.92 -0.20
N ALA A 635 -10.25 16.76 0.04
CA ALA A 635 -8.82 16.54 -0.20
C ALA A 635 -8.44 16.75 -1.68
N PHE A 636 -9.30 16.30 -2.60
CA PHE A 636 -9.15 16.57 -4.04
C PHE A 636 -9.15 18.08 -4.33
N VAL A 637 -10.18 18.79 -3.86
CA VAL A 637 -10.37 20.23 -4.14
C VAL A 637 -9.28 21.07 -3.48
N PHE A 638 -9.16 20.99 -2.15
CA PHE A 638 -8.25 21.85 -1.40
C PHE A 638 -6.79 21.45 -1.59
N GLY A 639 -6.50 20.15 -1.70
CA GLY A 639 -5.15 19.66 -1.96
C GLY A 639 -4.65 20.06 -3.34
N SER A 640 -5.50 20.01 -4.37
CA SER A 640 -5.10 20.45 -5.71
C SER A 640 -4.79 21.95 -5.76
N ILE A 641 -5.56 22.77 -5.04
CA ILE A 641 -5.26 24.21 -4.89
C ILE A 641 -3.91 24.39 -4.17
N ALA A 642 -3.68 23.68 -3.07
CA ALA A 642 -2.44 23.76 -2.30
C ALA A 642 -1.20 23.27 -3.07
N ALA A 643 -1.36 22.38 -4.04
CA ALA A 643 -0.27 21.91 -4.89
C ALA A 643 0.14 22.90 -5.98
N LEU A 644 -0.75 23.83 -6.35
CA LEU A 644 -0.56 24.79 -7.46
C LEU A 644 -0.20 26.21 -7.01
N ILE A 645 -0.67 26.61 -5.83
CA ILE A 645 -0.09 27.74 -5.09
C ILE A 645 1.29 27.29 -4.64
#